data_AF-A0A3M2BN58-F1
#
_entry.id   AF-A0A3M2BN58-F1
#
_cell.length_a   1.000
_cell.length_b   1.000
_cell.length_c   1.000
_cell.angle_alpha   90.00
_cell.angle_beta   90.00
_cell.angle_gamma   90.00
#
_symmetry.space_group_name_H-M   'P 1'
#
loop_
_entity.id
_entity.type
_entity.pdbx_description
1 polymer ?
#
loop_
_entity_poly.entity_id
_entity_poly.type
_entity_poly.pdbx_seq_one_letter_code
_entity_poly.pdbx_strand_id
1 'polypeptide(L)'
;MALALAGAAEGRHGPPPKSFDEARALPLETFEVMTLPAVDAERLKAEDAARSTPGPLRYAVPEKVDVSPATHGIWEYLPDGGQLWRYRVYAPGATDLNFGFTTYELPPGATLHLISEDEPSYYEGPYDEHDNKSHRQLWTPPVPGSRAVIELFVPDDAAFAPELVLGQVGAGYRDLFKRQPQLKQGPCNVDVVCPQGDPFRDQIRSVARYSLGGFGLCTGQLVADVPRSRRPYFLTANHCGVNAGNAFTVVVFWNYESPTCGALSGGSLNDTQNGATFRAGRRDVDFTLLELDERPDPSFDVYYTGWDRSGNVPNRTFAIHHPSADEKAISFNEDPLTIDGSCIGSSPDDTHWFVDDWEEGTTEPGSSGGGLWTRSGNRLIGFLSGGTASCGNPSGFDCFGRLSVAWDGNNRQSRLRDWLDPDGTGRMRVNGFNANGGGGGGGGGCSVPVGNGRFCTDCGPCGEGEGDCDRDSECQSGLVCADDVGADFGFGPGIDVCVAAGNDDGDGDSDGGGGSCPVPVGNGRFCTDCGPCDEGEGDCDRDSECRSGLVCADNVGADFGFPPGIDVCVSPGDDDGGGGGGGACPVAAGSGTFCTVCGPCGAGEGDCDRDSECQAGLICADDVGADFGFGPGIDVCVPAGGGACPVPAGAGNFCDVCGPCSFGEGDCDRDSDCAPGLTCVQDVGADFGFGPGIDVCM
;
A
#
# COMPACT_ATOMS: atom_id res chain seq x y z
N MET A 1 -0.96 -23.12 -36.74
CA MET A 1 0.48 -22.79 -36.64
C MET A 1 0.63 -21.35 -37.09
N ALA A 2 0.26 -20.42 -36.21
CA ALA A 2 0.49 -18.99 -36.45
C ALA A 2 1.89 -18.70 -35.95
N LEU A 3 2.79 -18.27 -36.83
CA LEU A 3 4.03 -17.63 -36.40
C LEU A 3 3.62 -16.35 -35.67
N ALA A 4 3.75 -16.33 -34.36
CA ALA A 4 3.85 -15.07 -33.64
C ALA A 4 5.14 -14.42 -34.16
N LEU A 5 5.00 -13.29 -34.86
CA LEU A 5 6.11 -12.39 -35.08
C LEU A 5 6.56 -11.93 -33.68
N ALA A 6 7.73 -12.37 -33.24
CA ALA A 6 8.39 -11.73 -32.11
C ALA A 6 8.45 -10.23 -32.44
N GLY A 7 7.91 -9.39 -31.56
CA GLY A 7 8.16 -7.96 -31.64
C GLY A 7 9.66 -7.73 -31.71
N ALA A 8 10.11 -6.71 -32.46
CA ALA A 8 11.49 -6.29 -32.39
C ALA A 8 11.82 -6.02 -30.92
N ALA A 9 12.97 -6.49 -30.44
CA ALA A 9 13.41 -6.12 -29.11
C ALA A 9 13.60 -4.61 -29.10
N GLU A 10 13.04 -3.95 -28.10
CA GLU A 10 13.20 -2.52 -27.86
C GLU A 10 14.11 -2.37 -26.63
N GLY A 11 14.85 -1.27 -26.52
CA GLY A 11 15.76 -0.99 -25.40
C GLY A 11 15.38 0.34 -24.73
N ARG A 12 16.20 0.85 -23.81
CA ARG A 12 16.06 2.25 -23.36
C ARG A 12 16.22 3.16 -24.58
N HIS A 13 15.14 3.82 -25.01
CA HIS A 13 15.12 4.66 -26.23
C HIS A 13 15.21 6.15 -25.89
N GLY A 14 16.39 6.74 -26.13
CA GLY A 14 16.55 8.19 -26.30
C GLY A 14 17.08 8.53 -27.70
N PRO A 15 17.77 9.68 -27.88
CA PRO A 15 18.46 9.97 -29.13
C PRO A 15 19.38 8.82 -29.57
N PRO A 16 19.38 8.45 -30.87
CA PRO A 16 20.16 7.33 -31.38
C PRO A 16 21.68 7.56 -31.22
N PRO A 17 22.49 6.48 -31.31
CA PRO A 17 23.94 6.60 -31.34
C PRO A 17 24.41 7.56 -32.44
N LYS A 18 25.46 8.34 -32.14
CA LYS A 18 26.01 9.32 -33.09
C LYS A 18 26.51 8.66 -34.37
N SER A 19 27.04 7.44 -34.30
CA SER A 19 27.51 6.73 -35.50
C SER A 19 26.40 6.37 -36.50
N PHE A 20 25.13 6.39 -36.12
CA PHE A 20 24.04 6.02 -37.02
C PHE A 20 23.75 7.12 -38.05
N ASP A 21 23.91 8.38 -37.65
CA ASP A 21 23.64 9.54 -38.51
C ASP A 21 24.92 10.14 -39.13
N GLU A 22 26.11 9.74 -38.64
CA GLU A 22 27.39 10.31 -39.08
C GLU A 22 28.04 9.52 -40.21
N ALA A 23 27.85 9.98 -41.45
CA ALA A 23 28.45 9.38 -42.65
C ALA A 23 30.00 9.31 -42.65
N ARG A 24 30.66 10.00 -41.71
CA ARG A 24 32.11 9.96 -41.52
C ARG A 24 32.58 9.01 -40.42
N ALA A 25 31.67 8.40 -39.67
CA ALA A 25 32.02 7.35 -38.73
C ALA A 25 32.70 6.21 -39.50
N LEU A 26 33.88 5.78 -39.03
CA LEU A 26 34.62 4.67 -39.59
C LEU A 26 33.77 3.39 -39.60
N PRO A 27 33.92 2.52 -40.61
CA PRO A 27 33.26 1.22 -40.62
C PRO A 27 33.69 0.37 -39.42
N LEU A 28 32.79 -0.44 -38.85
CA LEU A 28 33.05 -1.27 -37.66
C LEU A 28 34.20 -2.27 -37.85
N GLU A 29 34.49 -2.67 -39.09
CA GLU A 29 35.60 -3.55 -39.46
C GLU A 29 36.97 -2.92 -39.18
N THR A 30 37.03 -1.60 -38.98
CA THR A 30 38.25 -0.87 -38.62
C THR A 30 38.65 -1.09 -37.16
N PHE A 31 37.71 -1.49 -36.31
CA PHE A 31 37.90 -1.60 -34.87
C PHE A 31 38.30 -3.02 -34.48
N GLU A 32 39.32 -3.12 -33.64
CA GLU A 32 39.70 -4.39 -33.01
C GLU A 32 38.54 -4.90 -32.13
N VAL A 33 38.33 -6.21 -32.15
CA VAL A 33 37.29 -6.88 -31.37
C VAL A 33 37.92 -7.62 -30.21
N MET A 34 37.54 -7.26 -28.98
CA MET A 34 37.86 -8.07 -27.81
C MET A 34 37.04 -9.35 -27.85
N THR A 35 37.74 -10.49 -27.94
CA THR A 35 37.10 -11.80 -27.89
C THR A 35 37.21 -12.39 -26.48
N LEU A 36 36.07 -12.58 -25.84
CA LEU A 36 35.94 -13.22 -24.52
C LEU A 36 35.98 -14.76 -24.66
N PRO A 37 36.14 -15.50 -23.55
CA PRO A 37 35.99 -16.95 -23.55
C PRO A 37 34.65 -17.39 -24.15
N ALA A 38 34.66 -18.53 -24.84
CA ALA A 38 33.45 -19.08 -25.42
C ALA A 38 32.50 -19.58 -24.32
N VAL A 39 31.21 -19.29 -24.47
CA VAL A 39 30.14 -19.73 -23.59
C VAL A 39 29.74 -21.17 -23.96
N ASP A 40 29.80 -22.06 -22.98
CA ASP A 40 29.29 -23.44 -23.07
C ASP A 40 27.96 -23.52 -22.29
N ALA A 41 26.87 -23.18 -22.97
CA ALA A 41 25.56 -23.06 -22.34
C ALA A 41 25.04 -24.38 -21.76
N GLU A 42 25.29 -25.51 -22.43
CA GLU A 42 24.85 -26.82 -21.96
C GLU A 42 25.58 -27.24 -20.69
N ARG A 43 26.90 -27.04 -20.63
CA ARG A 43 27.68 -27.29 -19.41
C ARG A 43 27.21 -26.38 -18.27
N LEU A 44 27.03 -25.08 -18.52
CA LEU A 44 26.64 -24.12 -17.49
C LEU A 44 25.22 -24.42 -16.93
N LYS A 45 24.27 -24.80 -17.79
CA LYS A 45 22.93 -25.24 -17.36
C LYS A 45 22.99 -26.55 -16.56
N ALA A 46 23.86 -27.49 -16.92
CA ALA A 46 24.06 -28.71 -16.14
C ALA A 46 24.68 -28.43 -14.76
N GLU A 47 25.61 -27.47 -14.68
CA GLU A 47 26.18 -26.99 -13.41
C GLU A 47 25.13 -26.28 -12.54
N ASP A 48 24.23 -25.50 -13.13
CA ASP A 48 23.09 -24.90 -12.43
C ASP A 48 22.18 -25.98 -11.81
N ALA A 49 21.80 -26.99 -12.60
CA ALA A 49 20.91 -28.06 -12.16
C ALA A 49 21.52 -28.93 -11.04
N ALA A 50 22.85 -29.02 -10.96
CA ALA A 50 23.56 -29.76 -9.92
C ALA A 50 23.82 -28.92 -8.65
N ARG A 51 23.47 -27.63 -8.65
CA ARG A 51 23.76 -26.73 -7.53
C ARG A 51 22.83 -27.01 -6.35
N SER A 52 23.41 -27.30 -5.19
CA SER A 52 22.65 -27.50 -3.94
C SER A 52 22.55 -26.25 -3.07
N THR A 53 23.34 -25.21 -3.38
CA THR A 53 23.34 -23.95 -2.63
C THR A 53 22.25 -23.02 -3.17
N PRO A 54 21.33 -22.54 -2.31
CA PRO A 54 20.37 -21.50 -2.67
C PRO A 54 21.08 -20.25 -3.20
N GLY A 55 20.48 -19.62 -4.20
CA GLY A 55 21.08 -18.44 -4.83
C GLY A 55 20.25 -17.94 -6.00
N PRO A 56 20.62 -16.81 -6.60
CA PRO A 56 19.92 -16.28 -7.75
C PRO A 56 19.98 -17.25 -8.94
N LEU A 57 19.02 -17.11 -9.86
CA LEU A 57 19.04 -17.82 -11.14
C LEU A 57 20.17 -17.25 -11.99
N ARG A 58 21.17 -18.06 -12.31
CA ARG A 58 22.30 -17.61 -13.13
C ARG A 58 21.89 -17.58 -14.61
N TYR A 59 22.18 -16.48 -15.30
CA TYR A 59 21.89 -16.31 -16.73
C TYR A 59 23.11 -15.98 -17.58
N ALA A 60 24.21 -15.51 -16.97
CA ALA A 60 25.43 -15.13 -17.69
C ALA A 60 26.70 -15.55 -16.93
N VAL A 61 27.83 -15.57 -17.65
CA VAL A 61 29.17 -15.68 -17.08
C VAL A 61 29.74 -14.27 -16.90
N PRO A 62 30.09 -13.84 -15.67
CA PRO A 62 30.67 -12.54 -15.43
C PRO A 62 32.19 -12.55 -15.74
N GLU A 63 32.56 -12.09 -16.93
CA GLU A 63 33.95 -11.99 -17.39
C GLU A 63 34.58 -10.66 -16.96
N LYS A 64 35.65 -10.72 -16.15
CA LYS A 64 36.36 -9.51 -15.70
C LYS A 64 37.25 -8.97 -16.81
N VAL A 65 37.17 -7.66 -17.04
CA VAL A 65 37.95 -6.94 -18.05
C VAL A 65 38.49 -5.64 -17.45
N ASP A 66 39.42 -4.98 -18.15
CA ASP A 66 39.97 -3.67 -17.76
C ASP A 66 40.15 -2.83 -19.03
N VAL A 67 39.05 -2.21 -19.46
CA VAL A 67 38.97 -1.46 -20.72
C VAL A 67 38.60 -0.01 -20.42
N SER A 68 39.39 0.92 -20.95
CA SER A 68 39.12 2.36 -20.86
C SER A 68 39.37 3.05 -22.20
N PRO A 69 38.72 4.19 -22.48
CA PRO A 69 38.99 4.97 -23.68
C PRO A 69 40.43 5.50 -23.81
N ALA A 70 41.19 5.51 -22.71
CA ALA A 70 42.60 5.92 -22.71
C ALA A 70 43.56 4.81 -23.20
N THR A 71 43.14 3.54 -23.09
CA THR A 71 44.01 2.37 -23.36
C THR A 71 43.49 1.49 -24.50
N HIS A 72 42.21 1.59 -24.84
CA HIS A 72 41.54 0.73 -25.80
C HIS A 72 40.60 1.52 -26.71
N GLY A 73 40.14 0.87 -27.78
CA GLY A 73 39.24 1.47 -28.76
C GLY A 73 39.91 2.54 -29.62
N ILE A 74 39.12 3.19 -30.46
CA ILE A 74 39.59 4.23 -31.38
C ILE A 74 38.73 5.47 -31.17
N TRP A 75 39.39 6.63 -31.07
CA TRP A 75 38.78 7.95 -31.08
C TRP A 75 38.73 8.52 -32.50
N GLU A 76 37.60 9.11 -32.85
CA GLU A 76 37.33 9.78 -34.11
C GLU A 76 36.87 11.21 -33.84
N TYR A 77 37.30 12.16 -34.67
CA TYR A 77 36.85 13.55 -34.60
C TYR A 77 35.71 13.76 -35.59
N LEU A 78 34.56 14.22 -35.09
CA LEU A 78 33.36 14.49 -35.88
C LEU A 78 33.40 15.91 -36.47
N PRO A 79 32.63 16.18 -37.55
CA PRO A 79 32.61 17.49 -38.21
C PRO A 79 32.16 18.65 -37.31
N ASP A 80 31.36 18.36 -36.30
CA ASP A 80 30.85 19.32 -35.31
C ASP A 80 31.88 19.64 -34.20
N GLY A 81 33.06 19.01 -34.23
CA GLY A 81 34.12 19.16 -33.24
C GLY A 81 34.10 18.10 -32.13
N GLY A 82 33.00 17.36 -31.99
CA GLY A 82 32.90 16.30 -31.00
C GLY A 82 33.83 15.12 -31.27
N GLN A 83 34.03 14.29 -30.25
CA GLN A 83 34.85 13.09 -30.32
C GLN A 83 33.98 11.85 -30.11
N LEU A 84 34.16 10.85 -30.96
CA LEU A 84 33.47 9.57 -30.88
C LEU A 84 34.48 8.47 -30.57
N TRP A 85 34.28 7.76 -29.48
CA TRP A 85 35.05 6.57 -29.13
C TRP A 85 34.20 5.33 -29.31
N ARG A 86 34.75 4.29 -29.95
CA ARG A 86 34.06 3.01 -30.11
C ARG A 86 34.96 1.82 -29.77
N TYR A 87 34.35 0.80 -29.19
CA TYR A 87 35.00 -0.45 -28.80
C TYR A 87 34.09 -1.65 -29.03
N ARG A 88 34.63 -2.74 -29.61
CA ARG A 88 33.85 -3.93 -29.98
C ARG A 88 34.15 -5.10 -29.06
N VAL A 89 33.10 -5.79 -28.64
CA VAL A 89 33.17 -6.97 -27.77
C VAL A 89 32.46 -8.14 -28.45
N TYR A 90 33.07 -9.32 -28.37
CA TYR A 90 32.53 -10.58 -28.87
C TYR A 90 32.69 -11.70 -27.83
N ALA A 91 31.60 -12.34 -27.45
CA ALA A 91 31.60 -13.55 -26.63
C ALA A 91 31.05 -14.73 -27.45
N PRO A 92 31.91 -15.62 -27.98
CA PRO A 92 31.44 -16.73 -28.80
C PRO A 92 30.42 -17.60 -28.06
N GLY A 93 29.27 -17.86 -28.67
CA GLY A 93 28.22 -18.69 -28.09
C GLY A 93 27.33 -17.99 -27.04
N ALA A 94 27.57 -16.71 -26.73
CA ALA A 94 26.69 -15.95 -25.87
C ALA A 94 25.36 -15.62 -26.55
N THR A 95 24.28 -15.58 -25.77
CA THR A 95 22.94 -15.20 -26.22
C THR A 95 22.68 -13.71 -26.12
N ASP A 96 23.34 -13.03 -25.19
CA ASP A 96 23.19 -11.62 -24.90
C ASP A 96 24.44 -11.15 -24.13
N LEU A 97 24.68 -9.84 -24.14
CA LEU A 97 25.79 -9.20 -23.44
C LEU A 97 25.27 -8.11 -22.51
N ASN A 98 25.77 -8.03 -21.28
CA ASN A 98 25.56 -6.87 -20.41
C ASN A 98 26.91 -6.33 -19.91
N PHE A 99 26.94 -5.06 -19.48
CA PHE A 99 28.17 -4.34 -19.21
C PHE A 99 28.17 -3.73 -17.81
N GLY A 100 29.25 -4.00 -17.07
CA GLY A 100 29.52 -3.41 -15.76
C GLY A 100 30.69 -2.44 -15.85
N PHE A 101 30.39 -1.15 -15.78
CA PHE A 101 31.38 -0.09 -15.69
C PHE A 101 31.74 0.16 -14.23
N THR A 102 32.97 -0.14 -13.84
CA THR A 102 33.49 0.05 -12.47
C THR A 102 33.98 1.48 -12.24
N THR A 103 34.03 2.29 -13.29
CA THR A 103 34.16 3.75 -13.24
C THR A 103 33.28 4.34 -14.34
N TYR A 104 32.37 5.23 -13.95
CA TYR A 104 31.48 5.96 -14.84
C TYR A 104 31.33 7.39 -14.34
N GLU A 105 31.83 8.35 -15.12
CA GLU A 105 31.64 9.78 -14.92
C GLU A 105 31.68 10.47 -16.29
N LEU A 106 30.53 10.92 -16.78
CA LEU A 106 30.43 11.62 -18.05
C LEU A 106 30.19 13.13 -17.85
N PRO A 107 30.85 14.02 -18.63
CA PRO A 107 30.54 15.44 -18.63
C PRO A 107 29.17 15.71 -19.27
N PRO A 108 28.51 16.83 -18.95
CA PRO A 108 27.25 17.20 -19.58
C PRO A 108 27.32 17.16 -21.11
N GLY A 109 26.34 16.51 -21.74
CA GLY A 109 26.24 16.37 -23.20
C GLY A 109 27.08 15.24 -23.81
N ALA A 110 27.89 14.53 -23.03
CA ALA A 110 28.46 13.26 -23.45
C ALA A 110 27.43 12.14 -23.33
N THR A 111 27.47 11.17 -24.23
CA THR A 111 26.51 10.04 -24.26
C THR A 111 27.24 8.72 -24.45
N LEU A 112 26.81 7.70 -23.71
CA LEU A 112 27.24 6.32 -23.87
C LEU A 112 26.08 5.48 -24.42
N HIS A 113 26.35 4.70 -25.46
CA HIS A 113 25.43 3.72 -26.03
C HIS A 113 26.05 2.34 -26.09
N LEU A 114 25.21 1.31 -25.94
CA LEU A 114 25.57 -0.09 -26.16
C LEU A 114 24.76 -0.60 -27.34
N ILE A 115 25.43 -0.96 -28.43
CA ILE A 115 24.79 -1.25 -29.72
C ILE A 115 24.97 -2.73 -30.03
N SER A 116 23.89 -3.43 -30.36
CA SER A 116 24.01 -4.82 -30.83
C SER A 116 24.59 -4.85 -32.25
N GLU A 117 25.60 -5.69 -32.49
CA GLU A 117 26.03 -5.97 -33.87
C GLU A 117 25.19 -7.07 -34.52
N ASP A 118 24.59 -7.95 -33.71
CA ASP A 118 23.76 -9.04 -34.22
C ASP A 118 22.31 -8.57 -34.52
N GLU A 119 21.89 -7.44 -33.94
CA GLU A 119 20.63 -6.75 -34.19
C GLU A 119 20.85 -5.24 -34.31
N PRO A 120 21.27 -4.72 -35.48
CA PRO A 120 21.76 -3.34 -35.63
C PRO A 120 20.77 -2.22 -35.30
N SER A 121 19.47 -2.52 -35.20
CA SER A 121 18.44 -1.56 -34.76
C SER A 121 18.36 -1.44 -33.23
N TYR A 122 18.91 -2.40 -32.49
CA TYR A 122 18.89 -2.44 -31.04
C TYR A 122 20.08 -1.69 -30.45
N TYR A 123 19.80 -0.76 -29.54
CA TYR A 123 20.79 -0.15 -28.67
C TYR A 123 20.18 0.16 -27.30
N GLU A 124 21.04 0.15 -26.27
CA GLU A 124 20.74 0.71 -24.95
C GLU A 124 21.39 2.08 -24.81
N GLY A 125 20.61 3.06 -24.38
CA GLY A 125 21.08 4.42 -24.08
C GLY A 125 20.27 5.53 -24.79
N PRO A 126 20.72 6.79 -24.70
CA PRO A 126 21.98 7.22 -24.12
C PRO A 126 21.99 7.07 -22.59
N TYR A 127 23.15 6.71 -22.05
CA TYR A 127 23.51 7.01 -20.67
C TYR A 127 24.34 8.29 -20.66
N ASP A 128 24.04 9.23 -19.77
CA ASP A 128 24.64 10.56 -19.77
C ASP A 128 25.00 11.04 -18.34
N GLU A 129 25.21 12.35 -18.14
CA GLU A 129 25.56 12.89 -16.83
C GLU A 129 24.51 12.62 -15.74
N HIS A 130 23.25 12.35 -16.08
CA HIS A 130 22.20 11.98 -15.13
C HIS A 130 22.39 10.54 -14.59
N ASP A 131 23.15 9.71 -15.29
CA ASP A 131 23.55 8.38 -14.84
C ASP A 131 24.82 8.42 -13.95
N ASN A 132 25.43 9.60 -13.72
CA ASN A 132 26.54 9.75 -12.76
C ASN A 132 26.05 9.56 -11.32
N LYS A 133 26.32 8.39 -10.72
CA LYS A 133 25.97 8.08 -9.33
C LYS A 133 27.15 8.28 -8.38
N SER A 134 26.89 8.49 -7.09
CA SER A 134 27.93 8.70 -6.07
C SER A 134 28.90 7.51 -5.92
N HIS A 135 28.47 6.30 -6.29
CA HIS A 135 29.31 5.10 -6.29
C HIS A 135 30.16 4.96 -7.57
N ARG A 136 29.99 5.85 -8.55
CA ARG A 136 30.76 5.94 -9.81
C ARG A 136 30.75 4.66 -10.65
N GLN A 137 29.66 3.91 -10.63
CA GLN A 137 29.53 2.69 -11.43
C GLN A 137 28.24 2.77 -12.24
N LEU A 138 28.21 2.04 -13.35
CA LEU A 138 27.02 1.87 -14.18
C LEU A 138 26.93 0.40 -14.56
N TRP A 139 25.76 -0.20 -14.33
CA TRP A 139 25.45 -1.57 -14.70
C TRP A 139 24.24 -1.56 -15.62
N THR A 140 24.35 -2.23 -16.75
CA THR A 140 23.37 -2.08 -17.84
C THR A 140 22.46 -3.29 -17.98
N PRO A 141 21.26 -3.10 -18.53
CA PRO A 141 20.48 -4.19 -19.12
C PRO A 141 21.30 -4.98 -20.16
N PRO A 142 20.91 -6.24 -20.43
CA PRO A 142 21.42 -7.00 -21.56
C PRO A 142 21.14 -6.32 -22.90
N VAL A 143 22.01 -6.57 -23.87
CA VAL A 143 21.89 -6.25 -25.29
C VAL A 143 21.83 -7.57 -26.04
N PRO A 144 20.90 -7.77 -27.00
CA PRO A 144 20.76 -9.03 -27.69
C PRO A 144 21.99 -9.29 -28.56
N GLY A 145 22.50 -10.52 -28.56
CA GLY A 145 23.63 -10.88 -29.41
C GLY A 145 24.85 -11.36 -28.65
N SER A 146 25.72 -12.00 -29.41
CA SER A 146 27.07 -12.39 -29.01
C SER A 146 28.09 -11.27 -29.21
N ARG A 147 27.70 -10.18 -29.90
CA ARG A 147 28.54 -9.05 -30.28
C ARG A 147 27.87 -7.73 -29.98
N ALA A 148 28.64 -6.78 -29.46
CA ALA A 148 28.19 -5.42 -29.23
C ALA A 148 29.31 -4.39 -29.40
N VAL A 149 28.89 -3.16 -29.69
CA VAL A 149 29.73 -1.97 -29.72
C VAL A 149 29.40 -1.10 -28.52
N ILE A 150 30.43 -0.66 -27.81
CA ILE A 150 30.32 0.39 -26.81
C ILE A 150 30.72 1.69 -27.51
N GLU A 151 29.82 2.66 -27.54
CA GLU A 151 30.02 3.97 -28.18
C GLU A 151 29.94 5.07 -27.13
N LEU A 152 30.98 5.89 -27.02
CA LEU A 152 31.02 7.09 -26.19
C LEU A 152 31.21 8.31 -27.07
N PHE A 153 30.25 9.22 -27.06
CA PHE A 153 30.38 10.55 -27.66
C PHE A 153 30.73 11.58 -26.59
N VAL A 154 31.64 12.49 -26.91
CA VAL A 154 32.05 13.62 -26.06
C VAL A 154 32.00 14.90 -26.88
N PRO A 155 31.27 15.94 -26.46
CA PRO A 155 31.22 17.20 -27.19
C PRO A 155 32.55 17.98 -27.11
N ASP A 156 32.80 18.87 -28.07
CA ASP A 156 34.04 19.68 -28.14
C ASP A 156 34.21 20.61 -26.93
N ASP A 157 33.09 21.09 -26.37
CA ASP A 157 33.02 21.98 -25.22
C ASP A 157 32.84 21.25 -23.88
N ALA A 158 33.16 19.94 -23.83
CA ALA A 158 33.06 19.14 -22.62
C ALA A 158 33.84 19.77 -21.45
N ALA A 159 33.15 19.93 -20.31
CA ALA A 159 33.71 20.60 -19.13
C ALA A 159 34.89 19.84 -18.49
N PHE A 160 34.95 18.52 -18.68
CA PHE A 160 36.02 17.65 -18.23
C PHE A 160 36.11 16.41 -19.13
N ALA A 161 37.22 15.69 -19.08
CA ALA A 161 37.38 14.44 -19.83
C ALA A 161 36.56 13.31 -19.17
N PRO A 162 35.83 12.48 -19.92
CA PRO A 162 35.05 11.39 -19.34
C PRO A 162 35.95 10.37 -18.64
N GLU A 163 35.51 9.86 -17.49
CA GLU A 163 36.15 8.74 -16.80
C GLU A 163 35.28 7.48 -16.98
N LEU A 164 35.74 6.56 -17.83
CA LEU A 164 35.02 5.33 -18.15
C LEU A 164 35.96 4.13 -18.05
N VAL A 165 35.61 3.16 -17.21
CA VAL A 165 36.30 1.87 -17.10
C VAL A 165 35.25 0.76 -17.14
N LEU A 166 35.26 -0.03 -18.21
CA LEU A 166 34.53 -1.28 -18.29
C LEU A 166 35.32 -2.33 -17.50
N GLY A 167 34.72 -2.79 -16.39
CA GLY A 167 35.32 -3.75 -15.47
C GLY A 167 34.78 -5.17 -15.62
N GLN A 168 33.60 -5.33 -16.23
CA GLN A 168 32.98 -6.64 -16.43
C GLN A 168 32.10 -6.68 -17.67
N VAL A 169 32.10 -7.82 -18.37
CA VAL A 169 31.11 -8.17 -19.39
C VAL A 169 30.40 -9.44 -18.95
N GLY A 170 29.08 -9.39 -18.83
CA GLY A 170 28.25 -10.58 -18.62
C GLY A 170 27.97 -11.25 -19.96
N ALA A 171 28.47 -12.47 -20.18
CA ALA A 171 28.21 -13.26 -21.37
C ALA A 171 27.05 -14.25 -21.12
N GLY A 172 25.88 -13.96 -21.68
CA GLY A 172 24.64 -14.70 -21.47
C GLY A 172 24.68 -16.13 -22.01
N TYR A 173 24.14 -17.09 -21.25
CA TYR A 173 23.90 -18.48 -21.67
C TYR A 173 22.43 -18.90 -21.51
N ARG A 174 21.61 -18.01 -20.98
CA ARG A 174 20.15 -18.06 -21.01
C ARG A 174 19.67 -16.84 -21.79
N ASP A 175 18.99 -17.08 -22.90
CA ASP A 175 18.59 -16.06 -23.86
C ASP A 175 17.48 -15.19 -23.28
N LEU A 176 17.83 -14.01 -22.76
CA LEU A 176 16.87 -13.09 -22.17
C LEU A 176 15.97 -12.38 -23.20
N PHE A 177 16.32 -12.47 -24.49
CA PHE A 177 15.54 -11.95 -25.60
C PHE A 177 14.73 -13.05 -26.32
N LYS A 178 14.80 -14.30 -25.84
CA LYS A 178 14.01 -15.42 -26.32
C LYS A 178 14.08 -15.66 -27.83
N ARG A 179 15.26 -15.44 -28.42
CA ARG A 179 15.53 -15.62 -29.86
C ARG A 179 15.66 -17.09 -30.24
N GLN A 180 15.89 -17.98 -29.27
CA GLN A 180 15.82 -19.43 -29.45
C GLN A 180 14.54 -20.04 -28.84
N PRO A 181 14.01 -21.17 -29.37
CA PRO A 181 12.72 -21.75 -28.96
C PRO A 181 12.64 -22.39 -27.55
N GLN A 182 13.49 -22.02 -26.60
CA GLN A 182 13.71 -22.78 -25.36
C GLN A 182 13.26 -22.06 -24.08
N LEU A 183 12.64 -22.86 -23.21
CA LEU A 183 12.20 -22.65 -21.83
C LEU A 183 11.57 -21.29 -21.53
N LYS A 184 10.28 -21.24 -21.85
CA LYS A 184 9.27 -20.52 -21.08
C LYS A 184 9.36 -20.93 -19.60
N GLN A 185 8.95 -20.05 -18.69
CA GLN A 185 8.40 -20.47 -17.41
C GLN A 185 7.41 -21.64 -17.58
N GLY A 186 7.26 -22.50 -16.56
CA GLY A 186 6.39 -23.66 -16.66
C GLY A 186 4.94 -23.28 -17.06
N PRO A 187 4.25 -24.12 -17.85
CA PRO A 187 2.97 -23.75 -18.47
C PRO A 187 1.79 -23.65 -17.50
N CYS A 188 1.98 -24.00 -16.23
CA CYS A 188 0.95 -23.88 -15.19
C CYS A 188 0.94 -22.50 -14.52
N ASN A 189 1.97 -21.67 -14.73
CA ASN A 189 1.99 -20.29 -14.25
C ASN A 189 0.88 -19.48 -14.92
N VAL A 190 0.37 -18.47 -14.20
CA VAL A 190 -0.68 -17.58 -14.71
C VAL A 190 -0.09 -16.21 -14.99
N ASP A 191 -0.17 -15.77 -16.25
CA ASP A 191 0.24 -14.40 -16.61
C ASP A 191 -0.57 -13.38 -15.79
N VAL A 192 0.11 -12.37 -15.24
CA VAL A 192 -0.57 -11.32 -14.46
C VAL A 192 -1.65 -10.58 -15.26
N VAL A 193 -1.54 -10.49 -16.59
CA VAL A 193 -2.54 -9.85 -17.47
C VAL A 193 -3.85 -10.63 -17.55
N CYS A 194 -3.88 -11.89 -17.13
CA CYS A 194 -5.10 -12.69 -17.09
C CYS A 194 -6.15 -12.11 -16.12
N PRO A 195 -7.45 -12.43 -16.30
CA PRO A 195 -8.53 -11.92 -15.44
C PRO A 195 -8.32 -12.20 -13.94
N GLN A 196 -7.61 -13.27 -13.59
CA GLN A 196 -7.25 -13.60 -12.21
C GLN A 196 -6.43 -12.48 -11.55
N GLY A 197 -5.69 -11.69 -12.32
CA GLY A 197 -4.91 -10.54 -11.85
C GLY A 197 -5.70 -9.23 -11.72
N ASP A 198 -6.94 -9.15 -12.22
CA ASP A 198 -7.75 -7.91 -12.19
C ASP A 198 -7.91 -7.30 -10.79
N PRO A 199 -8.11 -8.09 -9.71
CA PRO A 199 -8.23 -7.51 -8.36
C PRO A 199 -6.91 -7.01 -7.76
N PHE A 200 -5.77 -7.25 -8.41
CA PHE A 200 -4.42 -7.08 -7.86
C PHE A 200 -3.51 -6.21 -8.74
N ARG A 201 -4.08 -5.41 -9.65
CA ARG A 201 -3.35 -4.58 -10.62
C ARG A 201 -2.33 -3.65 -9.95
N ASP A 202 -2.63 -3.16 -8.75
CA ASP A 202 -1.70 -2.36 -7.96
C ASP A 202 -0.50 -3.16 -7.47
N GLN A 203 -0.73 -4.32 -6.85
CA GLN A 203 0.36 -5.18 -6.35
C GLN A 203 1.23 -5.68 -7.51
N ILE A 204 0.62 -5.97 -8.67
CA ILE A 204 1.33 -6.34 -9.90
C ILE A 204 2.34 -5.26 -10.31
N ARG A 205 1.97 -3.97 -10.25
CA ARG A 205 2.85 -2.83 -10.57
C ARG A 205 3.91 -2.54 -9.51
N SER A 206 3.87 -3.21 -8.35
CA SER A 206 4.94 -3.12 -7.34
C SER A 206 6.09 -4.09 -7.56
N VAL A 207 5.87 -5.17 -8.33
CA VAL A 207 6.82 -6.26 -8.51
C VAL A 207 7.68 -6.08 -9.76
N ALA A 208 8.96 -6.38 -9.63
CA ALA A 208 9.90 -6.39 -10.74
C ALA A 208 10.93 -7.52 -10.65
N ARG A 209 11.41 -7.93 -11.82
CA ARG A 209 12.61 -8.73 -11.97
C ARG A 209 13.82 -7.83 -11.79
N TYR A 210 14.91 -8.35 -11.23
CA TYR A 210 16.18 -7.63 -11.26
C TYR A 210 17.36 -8.54 -11.56
N SER A 211 18.38 -7.96 -12.20
CA SER A 211 19.71 -8.53 -12.34
C SER A 211 20.63 -8.04 -11.23
N LEU A 212 21.52 -8.91 -10.77
CA LEU A 212 22.59 -8.62 -9.82
C LEU A 212 23.93 -8.97 -10.46
N GLY A 213 24.84 -8.00 -10.49
CA GLY A 213 26.21 -8.19 -10.96
C GLY A 213 26.31 -8.64 -12.42
N GLY A 214 25.25 -8.45 -13.21
CA GLY A 214 25.21 -8.88 -14.61
C GLY A 214 25.16 -10.39 -14.84
N PHE A 215 24.84 -11.20 -13.80
CA PHE A 215 24.86 -12.66 -13.93
C PHE A 215 23.73 -13.41 -13.22
N GLY A 216 23.14 -12.83 -12.17
CA GLY A 216 22.09 -13.48 -11.36
C GLY A 216 20.76 -12.73 -11.48
N LEU A 217 19.65 -13.47 -11.53
CA LEU A 217 18.29 -12.93 -11.56
C LEU A 217 17.50 -13.37 -10.33
N CYS A 218 16.69 -12.46 -9.81
CA CYS A 218 15.70 -12.68 -8.76
C CYS A 218 14.50 -11.72 -8.96
N THR A 219 13.52 -11.80 -8.06
CA THR A 219 12.35 -10.93 -8.01
C THR A 219 12.37 -10.06 -6.76
N GLY A 220 11.75 -8.89 -6.79
CA GLY A 220 11.46 -8.10 -5.60
C GLY A 220 10.31 -7.12 -5.83
N GLN A 221 10.01 -6.30 -4.82
CA GLN A 221 8.88 -5.36 -4.84
C GLN A 221 9.16 -4.05 -4.13
N LEU A 222 8.56 -2.96 -4.63
CA LEU A 222 8.52 -1.67 -3.94
C LEU A 222 7.59 -1.73 -2.74
N VAL A 223 8.05 -1.25 -1.58
CA VAL A 223 7.28 -1.25 -0.34
C VAL A 223 7.10 0.17 0.18
N ALA A 224 5.87 0.48 0.60
CA ALA A 224 5.56 1.74 1.26
C ALA A 224 6.23 1.84 2.64
N ASP A 225 6.65 3.04 3.02
CA ASP A 225 6.94 3.39 4.41
C ASP A 225 5.74 4.14 5.04
N VAL A 226 5.67 4.17 6.37
CA VAL A 226 4.61 4.85 7.12
C VAL A 226 4.44 6.32 6.69
N PRO A 227 5.52 7.10 6.49
CA PRO A 227 5.40 8.49 6.01
C PRO A 227 4.93 8.62 4.56
N ARG A 228 4.85 7.53 3.80
CA ARG A 228 4.62 7.53 2.33
C ARG A 228 5.60 8.46 1.62
N SER A 229 6.88 8.39 2.00
CA SER A 229 7.93 9.33 1.55
C SER A 229 8.33 9.15 0.08
N ARG A 230 7.80 8.11 -0.58
CA ARG A 230 8.19 7.68 -1.95
C ARG A 230 9.69 7.39 -2.05
N ARG A 231 10.30 6.96 -0.94
CA ARG A 231 11.64 6.39 -0.99
C ARG A 231 11.53 5.00 -1.63
N PRO A 232 12.32 4.71 -2.67
CA PRO A 232 12.19 3.49 -3.48
C PRO A 232 12.74 2.27 -2.74
N TYR A 233 12.11 1.91 -1.63
CA TYR A 233 12.44 0.73 -0.85
C TYR A 233 12.04 -0.52 -1.63
N PHE A 234 13.04 -1.33 -1.97
CA PHE A 234 12.87 -2.54 -2.77
C PHE A 234 13.23 -3.76 -1.94
N LEU A 235 12.22 -4.58 -1.63
CA LEU A 235 12.36 -5.77 -0.79
C LEU A 235 12.53 -7.02 -1.67
N THR A 236 13.50 -7.86 -1.30
CA THR A 236 13.84 -9.12 -1.96
C THR A 236 14.35 -10.14 -0.93
N ALA A 237 14.81 -11.31 -1.36
CA ALA A 237 15.36 -12.36 -0.53
C ALA A 237 16.87 -12.20 -0.27
N ASN A 238 17.35 -12.63 0.90
CA ASN A 238 18.78 -12.56 1.25
C ASN A 238 19.64 -13.52 0.42
N HIS A 239 19.14 -14.71 0.15
CA HIS A 239 19.88 -15.72 -0.60
C HIS A 239 20.14 -15.32 -2.06
N CYS A 240 19.43 -14.32 -2.61
CA CYS A 240 19.75 -13.72 -3.90
C CYS A 240 21.14 -13.05 -3.92
N GLY A 241 21.74 -12.79 -2.74
CA GLY A 241 23.15 -12.43 -2.61
C GLY A 241 23.46 -10.93 -2.71
N VAL A 242 22.43 -10.08 -2.71
CA VAL A 242 22.61 -8.63 -2.66
C VAL A 242 23.06 -8.21 -1.25
N ASN A 243 24.08 -7.36 -1.18
CA ASN A 243 24.67 -6.87 0.05
C ASN A 243 25.31 -5.49 -0.17
N ALA A 244 25.83 -4.87 0.90
CA ALA A 244 26.45 -3.54 0.83
C ALA A 244 27.61 -3.41 -0.16
N GLY A 245 28.28 -4.52 -0.51
CA GLY A 245 29.41 -4.53 -1.44
C GLY A 245 29.03 -4.72 -2.91
N ASN A 246 27.76 -4.97 -3.24
CA ASN A 246 27.32 -5.20 -4.62
C ASN A 246 25.93 -4.62 -4.97
N ALA A 247 25.25 -3.93 -4.05
CA ALA A 247 23.92 -3.37 -4.31
C ALA A 247 23.89 -2.39 -5.50
N PHE A 248 24.98 -1.64 -5.73
CA PHE A 248 25.15 -0.76 -6.88
C PHE A 248 25.18 -1.49 -8.23
N THR A 249 25.25 -2.83 -8.24
CA THR A 249 25.22 -3.65 -9.46
C THR A 249 23.82 -4.10 -9.86
N VAL A 250 22.80 -3.68 -9.12
CA VAL A 250 21.39 -4.04 -9.37
C VAL A 250 20.87 -3.30 -10.59
N VAL A 251 20.20 -4.03 -11.49
CA VAL A 251 19.42 -3.50 -12.62
C VAL A 251 18.01 -4.06 -12.52
N VAL A 252 17.01 -3.20 -12.33
CA VAL A 252 15.60 -3.57 -12.17
C VAL A 252 14.88 -3.46 -13.51
N PHE A 253 13.98 -4.39 -13.80
CA PHE A 253 13.11 -4.44 -14.99
C PHE A 253 11.66 -4.38 -14.52
N TRP A 254 11.06 -3.20 -14.64
CA TRP A 254 9.64 -2.97 -14.39
C TRP A 254 8.80 -3.47 -15.56
N ASN A 255 7.50 -3.69 -15.33
CA ASN A 255 6.51 -4.00 -16.37
C ASN A 255 6.88 -5.15 -17.32
N TYR A 256 7.76 -6.05 -16.88
CA TYR A 256 8.14 -7.23 -17.64
C TYR A 256 7.09 -8.34 -17.50
N GLU A 257 6.00 -8.21 -18.26
CA GLU A 257 4.84 -9.11 -18.19
C GLU A 257 4.27 -9.39 -19.58
N SER A 258 3.62 -10.55 -19.75
CA SER A 258 3.04 -10.90 -21.04
C SER A 258 1.92 -9.93 -21.41
N PRO A 259 1.89 -9.39 -22.65
CA PRO A 259 0.80 -8.52 -23.10
C PRO A 259 -0.48 -9.30 -23.44
N THR A 260 -0.44 -10.63 -23.37
CA THR A 260 -1.56 -11.50 -23.73
C THR A 260 -1.66 -12.64 -22.73
N CYS A 261 -2.85 -12.83 -22.16
CA CYS A 261 -3.10 -13.87 -21.16
C CYS A 261 -2.81 -15.28 -21.71
N GLY A 262 -2.05 -16.07 -20.96
CA GLY A 262 -1.66 -17.44 -21.29
C GLY A 262 -0.55 -17.54 -22.33
N ALA A 263 0.03 -16.41 -22.77
CA ALA A 263 1.14 -16.41 -23.71
C ALA A 263 2.45 -16.81 -23.03
N LEU A 264 2.64 -16.43 -21.75
CA LEU A 264 3.87 -16.59 -20.97
C LEU A 264 5.10 -16.12 -21.78
N SER A 265 4.93 -15.02 -22.51
CA SER A 265 5.90 -14.48 -23.46
C SER A 265 5.53 -13.07 -23.93
N GLY A 266 6.53 -12.36 -24.44
CA GLY A 266 6.34 -11.10 -25.17
C GLY A 266 6.35 -9.86 -24.27
N GLY A 267 6.77 -10.01 -23.01
CA GLY A 267 6.95 -8.87 -22.13
C GLY A 267 8.12 -7.98 -22.55
N SER A 268 7.98 -6.68 -22.27
CA SER A 268 8.98 -5.67 -22.58
C SER A 268 10.08 -5.63 -21.52
N LEU A 269 11.32 -5.34 -21.95
CA LEU A 269 12.48 -5.14 -21.07
C LEU A 269 12.94 -3.68 -21.01
N ASN A 270 12.14 -2.74 -21.53
CA ASN A 270 12.55 -1.35 -21.73
C ASN A 270 12.55 -0.54 -20.44
N ASP A 271 11.60 -0.84 -19.54
CA ASP A 271 11.40 -0.08 -18.30
C ASP A 271 12.43 -0.51 -17.26
N THR A 272 13.60 0.12 -17.32
CA THR A 272 14.74 -0.25 -16.48
C THR A 272 15.23 0.87 -15.60
N GLN A 273 15.78 0.50 -14.46
CA GLN A 273 16.59 1.41 -13.66
C GLN A 273 17.81 0.66 -13.09
N ASN A 274 18.88 1.40 -12.82
CA ASN A 274 20.13 0.85 -12.33
C ASN A 274 20.54 1.51 -11.00
N GLY A 275 21.28 0.76 -10.19
CA GLY A 275 21.85 1.25 -8.93
C GLY A 275 20.91 1.11 -7.74
N ALA A 276 21.48 0.68 -6.63
CA ALA A 276 20.80 0.62 -5.34
C ALA A 276 21.80 0.66 -4.18
N THR A 277 21.28 1.05 -3.03
CA THR A 277 21.97 1.02 -1.75
C THR A 277 21.36 -0.05 -0.83
N PHE A 278 22.21 -0.92 -0.27
CA PHE A 278 21.78 -1.89 0.74
C PHE A 278 21.35 -1.19 2.04
N ARG A 279 20.16 -1.51 2.56
CA ARG A 279 19.64 -0.95 3.81
C ARG A 279 19.65 -1.96 4.95
N ALA A 280 19.10 -3.15 4.72
CA ALA A 280 19.07 -4.21 5.71
C ALA A 280 19.00 -5.60 5.07
N GLY A 281 19.37 -6.63 5.82
CA GLY A 281 19.11 -8.01 5.43
C GLY A 281 19.45 -9.00 6.54
N ARG A 282 18.81 -10.17 6.50
CA ARG A 282 19.00 -11.21 7.51
C ARG A 282 18.74 -12.60 6.93
N ARG A 283 19.59 -13.57 7.28
CA ARG A 283 19.64 -14.92 6.69
C ARG A 283 18.58 -15.88 7.23
N ASP A 284 18.24 -15.77 8.51
CA ASP A 284 17.30 -16.66 9.21
C ASP A 284 15.85 -16.51 8.73
N VAL A 285 15.44 -15.29 8.37
CA VAL A 285 14.14 -14.97 7.75
C VAL A 285 14.29 -14.63 6.26
N ASP A 286 15.50 -14.74 5.73
CA ASP A 286 15.85 -14.60 4.31
C ASP A 286 15.39 -13.30 3.61
N PHE A 287 15.53 -12.15 4.25
CA PHE A 287 15.13 -10.86 3.63
C PHE A 287 16.32 -9.99 3.28
N THR A 288 16.16 -9.13 2.28
CA THR A 288 17.04 -7.99 2.00
C THR A 288 16.22 -6.80 1.53
N LEU A 289 16.43 -5.66 2.19
CA LEU A 289 15.86 -4.37 1.84
C LEU A 289 16.94 -3.52 1.16
N LEU A 290 16.64 -3.07 -0.04
CA LEU A 290 17.42 -2.09 -0.80
C LEU A 290 16.67 -0.76 -0.83
N GLU A 291 17.38 0.32 -1.09
CA GLU A 291 16.80 1.57 -1.56
C GLU A 291 17.41 1.84 -2.92
N LEU A 292 16.59 1.89 -3.97
CA LEU A 292 17.07 2.20 -5.31
C LEU A 292 17.64 3.62 -5.32
N ASP A 293 18.67 3.86 -6.13
CA ASP A 293 19.38 5.16 -6.05
C ASP A 293 18.52 6.33 -6.53
N GLU A 294 17.48 6.04 -7.32
CA GLU A 294 16.51 6.99 -7.83
C GLU A 294 15.07 6.45 -7.70
N ARG A 295 14.12 7.38 -7.63
CA ARG A 295 12.72 7.04 -7.79
C ARG A 295 12.50 6.46 -9.19
N PRO A 296 11.70 5.38 -9.34
CA PRO A 296 11.32 4.87 -10.65
C PRO A 296 10.71 5.98 -11.51
N ASP A 297 10.96 5.91 -12.82
CA ASP A 297 10.39 6.88 -13.76
C ASP A 297 8.86 6.89 -13.63
N PRO A 298 8.22 8.06 -13.51
CA PRO A 298 6.77 8.17 -13.54
C PRO A 298 6.12 7.40 -14.71
N SER A 299 6.73 7.32 -15.88
CA SER A 299 6.16 6.58 -17.01
C SER A 299 6.03 5.08 -16.78
N PHE A 300 6.80 4.51 -15.83
CA PHE A 300 6.71 3.10 -15.47
C PHE A 300 5.47 2.77 -14.63
N ASP A 301 4.79 3.81 -14.12
CA ASP A 301 3.53 3.69 -13.37
C ASP A 301 3.59 2.66 -12.23
N VAL A 302 4.70 2.67 -11.47
CA VAL A 302 4.90 1.71 -10.39
C VAL A 302 4.02 1.99 -9.18
N TYR A 303 3.80 0.95 -8.37
CA TYR A 303 3.05 1.02 -7.12
C TYR A 303 3.94 0.70 -5.92
N TYR A 304 3.77 1.42 -4.82
CA TYR A 304 4.41 1.09 -3.54
C TYR A 304 3.46 0.21 -2.74
N THR A 305 3.74 -1.09 -2.63
CA THR A 305 2.82 -1.98 -1.92
C THR A 305 2.76 -1.68 -0.43
N GLY A 306 1.54 -1.72 0.10
CA GLY A 306 1.29 -1.75 1.54
C GLY A 306 1.74 -3.08 2.15
N TRP A 307 1.78 -3.12 3.48
CA TRP A 307 2.24 -4.28 4.25
C TRP A 307 1.46 -4.46 5.54
N ASP A 308 1.44 -5.71 6.03
CA ASP A 308 0.88 -6.10 7.31
C ASP A 308 1.92 -6.90 8.10
N ARG A 309 2.29 -6.38 9.27
CA ARG A 309 3.28 -7.01 10.17
C ARG A 309 2.66 -7.66 11.41
N SER A 310 1.33 -7.78 11.47
CA SER A 310 0.61 -8.40 12.59
C SER A 310 1.02 -9.84 12.87
N GLY A 311 1.43 -10.57 11.82
CA GLY A 311 1.74 -11.99 11.94
C GLY A 311 0.50 -12.87 12.13
N ASN A 312 -0.71 -12.33 11.92
CA ASN A 312 -1.94 -13.10 11.87
C ASN A 312 -1.92 -14.02 10.64
N VAL A 313 -2.39 -15.26 10.82
CA VAL A 313 -2.48 -16.24 9.74
C VAL A 313 -3.62 -15.82 8.80
N PRO A 314 -3.36 -15.51 7.52
CA PRO A 314 -4.41 -15.25 6.55
C PRO A 314 -5.05 -16.55 6.08
N ASN A 315 -6.34 -16.50 5.74
CA ASN A 315 -7.06 -17.65 5.18
C ASN A 315 -6.77 -17.89 3.70
N ARG A 316 -6.39 -16.83 2.96
CA ARG A 316 -6.16 -16.86 1.51
C ARG A 316 -5.09 -15.86 1.14
N THR A 317 -4.22 -16.25 0.24
CA THR A 317 -3.09 -15.43 -0.20
C THR A 317 -2.85 -15.55 -1.69
N PHE A 318 -2.08 -14.60 -2.22
CA PHE A 318 -1.56 -14.68 -3.58
C PHE A 318 -0.11 -14.21 -3.59
N ALA A 319 0.68 -14.75 -4.52
CA ALA A 319 2.05 -14.34 -4.77
C ALA A 319 2.19 -13.79 -6.19
N ILE A 320 3.03 -12.78 -6.35
CA ILE A 320 3.37 -12.20 -7.65
C ILE A 320 4.89 -12.26 -7.78
N HIS A 321 5.37 -12.87 -8.86
CA HIS A 321 6.78 -13.19 -9.02
C HIS A 321 7.21 -13.33 -10.49
N HIS A 322 8.52 -13.51 -10.74
CA HIS A 322 9.06 -13.86 -12.06
C HIS A 322 9.61 -15.31 -12.05
N PRO A 323 8.78 -16.32 -12.32
CA PRO A 323 9.21 -17.73 -12.35
C PRO A 323 10.17 -17.97 -13.52
N SER A 324 11.25 -18.73 -13.31
CA SER A 324 12.35 -18.84 -14.27
C SER A 324 13.00 -17.48 -14.63
N ALA A 325 12.78 -16.45 -13.79
CA ALA A 325 13.07 -15.04 -14.07
C ALA A 325 12.47 -14.53 -15.39
N ASP A 326 11.33 -15.13 -15.79
CA ASP A 326 10.61 -14.86 -17.02
C ASP A 326 9.48 -13.84 -16.81
N GLU A 327 8.50 -13.70 -17.71
CA GLU A 327 7.39 -12.75 -17.53
C GLU A 327 6.69 -12.92 -16.19
N LYS A 328 6.23 -11.80 -15.63
CA LYS A 328 5.56 -11.75 -14.35
C LYS A 328 4.32 -12.65 -14.32
N ALA A 329 4.22 -13.45 -13.27
CA ALA A 329 3.12 -14.37 -13.01
C ALA A 329 2.48 -14.11 -11.64
N ILE A 330 1.26 -14.63 -11.46
CA ILE A 330 0.52 -14.65 -10.20
C ILE A 330 0.15 -16.08 -9.84
N SER A 331 0.20 -16.41 -8.54
CA SER A 331 -0.14 -17.73 -7.99
C SER A 331 -1.04 -17.56 -6.77
N PHE A 332 -2.01 -18.46 -6.59
CA PHE A 332 -3.07 -18.37 -5.59
C PHE A 332 -3.04 -19.54 -4.63
N ASN A 333 -3.16 -19.20 -3.35
CA ASN A 333 -3.32 -20.11 -2.24
C ASN A 333 -4.68 -19.85 -1.57
N GLU A 334 -5.57 -20.84 -1.58
CA GLU A 334 -6.94 -20.76 -1.07
C GLU A 334 -7.10 -21.30 0.36
N ASP A 335 -6.03 -21.88 0.90
CA ASP A 335 -5.96 -22.46 2.23
C ASP A 335 -5.21 -21.57 3.25
N PRO A 336 -5.51 -21.70 4.56
CA PRO A 336 -4.78 -20.95 5.59
C PRO A 336 -3.30 -21.33 5.64
N LEU A 337 -2.42 -20.32 5.70
CA LEU A 337 -0.98 -20.55 5.79
C LEU A 337 -0.59 -21.32 7.07
N THR A 338 0.44 -22.14 6.97
CA THR A 338 1.12 -22.69 8.15
C THR A 338 2.41 -21.92 8.45
N ILE A 339 3.00 -22.15 9.63
CA ILE A 339 4.24 -21.50 10.08
C ILE A 339 5.28 -22.57 10.37
N ASP A 340 6.48 -22.39 9.83
CA ASP A 340 7.64 -23.26 10.08
C ASP A 340 8.96 -22.49 9.88
N GLY A 341 10.09 -23.18 9.94
CA GLY A 341 11.42 -22.67 9.63
C GLY A 341 11.71 -22.55 8.13
N SER A 342 12.84 -21.95 7.79
CA SER A 342 13.29 -21.76 6.41
C SER A 342 13.44 -23.08 5.68
N CYS A 343 12.94 -23.14 4.45
CA CYS A 343 13.07 -24.28 3.55
C CYS A 343 14.40 -24.33 2.79
N ILE A 344 15.22 -23.27 2.87
CA ILE A 344 16.49 -23.16 2.16
C ILE A 344 17.71 -23.07 3.10
N GLY A 345 17.49 -23.23 4.40
CA GLY A 345 18.55 -23.12 5.41
C GLY A 345 18.08 -23.57 6.78
N SER A 346 18.98 -23.52 7.77
CA SER A 346 18.61 -23.79 9.16
C SER A 346 18.21 -22.49 9.85
N SER A 347 16.97 -22.40 10.31
CA SER A 347 16.44 -21.28 11.08
C SER A 347 15.49 -21.79 12.19
N PRO A 348 15.08 -20.93 13.14
CA PRO A 348 13.98 -21.24 14.05
C PRO A 348 12.67 -21.59 13.32
N ASP A 349 11.86 -22.45 13.96
CA ASP A 349 10.61 -23.05 13.44
C ASP A 349 9.41 -22.08 13.36
N ASP A 350 9.64 -20.77 13.31
CA ASP A 350 8.58 -19.75 13.30
C ASP A 350 8.85 -18.57 12.36
N THR A 351 9.84 -18.72 11.48
CA THR A 351 10.38 -17.63 10.66
C THR A 351 9.69 -17.47 9.31
N HIS A 352 9.03 -18.52 8.82
CA HIS A 352 8.47 -18.56 7.47
C HIS A 352 6.97 -18.90 7.48
N TRP A 353 6.26 -18.31 6.52
CA TRP A 353 4.96 -18.79 6.07
C TRP A 353 5.16 -19.98 5.15
N PHE A 354 4.33 -21.00 5.28
CA PHE A 354 4.28 -22.15 4.38
C PHE A 354 2.99 -22.14 3.59
N VAL A 355 3.15 -22.17 2.28
CA VAL A 355 2.12 -22.54 1.30
C VAL A 355 2.39 -24.01 0.99
N ASP A 356 1.53 -24.92 1.44
CA ASP A 356 1.71 -26.37 1.31
C ASP A 356 1.49 -26.85 -0.13
N ASP A 357 0.53 -26.27 -0.83
CA ASP A 357 0.40 -26.34 -2.27
C ASP A 357 -0.29 -25.09 -2.86
N TRP A 358 -0.21 -24.92 -4.18
CA TRP A 358 -0.85 -23.83 -4.90
C TRP A 358 -2.08 -24.39 -5.65
N GLU A 359 -3.26 -23.83 -5.43
CA GLU A 359 -4.46 -24.22 -6.20
C GLU A 359 -4.40 -23.70 -7.63
N GLU A 360 -3.72 -22.58 -7.85
CA GLU A 360 -3.47 -22.01 -9.17
C GLU A 360 -2.09 -21.35 -9.26
N GLY A 361 -1.36 -21.61 -10.34
CA GLY A 361 0.03 -21.16 -10.48
C GLY A 361 1.03 -22.03 -9.72
N THR A 362 2.25 -21.53 -9.57
CA THR A 362 3.35 -22.14 -8.82
C THR A 362 4.50 -21.12 -8.68
N THR A 363 5.63 -21.49 -8.09
CA THR A 363 6.88 -20.72 -8.21
C THR A 363 7.99 -21.54 -8.85
N GLU A 364 9.03 -20.87 -9.35
CA GLU A 364 10.18 -21.51 -9.99
C GLU A 364 11.48 -20.74 -9.66
N PRO A 365 12.68 -21.30 -9.89
CA PRO A 365 13.93 -20.55 -9.71
C PRO A 365 13.89 -19.17 -10.38
N GLY A 366 14.25 -18.11 -9.65
CA GLY A 366 14.08 -16.72 -10.10
C GLY A 366 12.90 -15.99 -9.47
N SER A 367 11.87 -16.72 -9.01
CA SER A 367 10.78 -16.17 -8.19
C SER A 367 11.25 -15.66 -6.84
N SER A 368 12.42 -16.12 -6.36
CA SER A 368 13.04 -15.74 -5.10
C SER A 368 12.97 -14.24 -4.84
N GLY A 369 12.46 -13.87 -3.67
CA GLY A 369 12.22 -12.49 -3.23
C GLY A 369 10.84 -11.93 -3.59
N GLY A 370 10.09 -12.57 -4.49
CA GLY A 370 8.71 -12.18 -4.85
C GLY A 370 7.76 -12.21 -3.66
N GLY A 371 6.80 -11.28 -3.64
CA GLY A 371 5.95 -11.04 -2.47
C GLY A 371 4.82 -12.05 -2.28
N LEU A 372 4.35 -12.17 -1.04
CA LEU A 372 3.11 -12.85 -0.65
C LEU A 372 2.16 -11.85 0.00
N TRP A 373 0.94 -11.76 -0.52
CA TRP A 373 -0.08 -10.82 -0.07
C TRP A 373 -1.29 -11.54 0.51
N THR A 374 -1.97 -10.87 1.44
CA THR A 374 -3.30 -11.26 1.90
C THR A 374 -4.35 -10.93 0.84
N ARG A 375 -5.32 -11.82 0.61
CA ARG A 375 -6.36 -11.60 -0.41
C ARG A 375 -7.42 -10.58 -0.01
N SER A 376 -7.72 -10.45 1.28
CA SER A 376 -8.76 -9.53 1.79
C SER A 376 -8.27 -8.10 2.01
N GLY A 377 -6.95 -7.87 2.02
CA GLY A 377 -6.38 -6.56 2.33
C GLY A 377 -5.30 -6.10 1.37
N ASN A 378 -4.90 -6.93 0.40
CA ASN A 378 -3.86 -6.61 -0.59
C ASN A 378 -2.56 -6.06 0.04
N ARG A 379 -2.23 -6.55 1.25
CA ARG A 379 -1.04 -6.17 2.02
C ARG A 379 -0.01 -7.28 2.01
N LEU A 380 1.24 -6.89 1.76
CA LEU A 380 2.41 -7.76 1.77
C LEU A 380 2.66 -8.30 3.19
N ILE A 381 2.86 -9.60 3.30
CA ILE A 381 3.11 -10.29 4.58
C ILE A 381 4.37 -11.16 4.57
N GLY A 382 4.99 -11.35 3.40
CA GLY A 382 6.22 -12.12 3.26
C GLY A 382 6.82 -12.03 1.86
N PHE A 383 7.95 -12.69 1.67
CA PHE A 383 8.75 -12.69 0.44
C PHE A 383 9.37 -14.08 0.24
N LEU A 384 9.41 -14.58 -0.99
CA LEU A 384 9.72 -15.97 -1.29
C LEU A 384 11.18 -16.31 -0.96
N SER A 385 11.37 -17.30 -0.10
CA SER A 385 12.68 -17.86 0.21
C SER A 385 13.00 -19.06 -0.69
N GLY A 386 12.01 -19.91 -0.95
CA GLY A 386 12.14 -21.03 -1.89
C GLY A 386 11.11 -22.11 -1.63
N GLY A 387 11.34 -23.31 -2.15
CA GLY A 387 10.44 -24.44 -1.98
C GLY A 387 10.72 -25.55 -2.98
N THR A 388 9.77 -26.48 -3.07
CA THR A 388 9.79 -27.60 -4.01
C THR A 388 8.69 -27.51 -5.07
N ALA A 389 7.82 -26.50 -4.97
CA ALA A 389 6.79 -26.22 -5.95
C ALA A 389 7.39 -26.05 -7.35
N SER A 390 6.69 -26.58 -8.35
CA SER A 390 6.93 -26.31 -9.77
C SER A 390 5.76 -26.87 -10.57
N CYS A 391 5.67 -26.55 -11.86
CA CYS A 391 4.66 -27.20 -12.72
C CYS A 391 4.85 -28.73 -12.84
N GLY A 392 6.06 -29.23 -12.55
CA GLY A 392 6.34 -30.67 -12.47
C GLY A 392 6.07 -31.29 -11.10
N ASN A 393 5.84 -30.47 -10.07
CA ASN A 393 5.57 -30.85 -8.70
C ASN A 393 4.46 -29.96 -8.10
N PRO A 394 3.20 -30.12 -8.54
CA PRO A 394 2.10 -29.25 -8.14
C PRO A 394 1.71 -29.38 -6.66
N SER A 395 2.02 -30.51 -6.00
CA SER A 395 1.87 -30.69 -4.55
C SER A 395 3.13 -30.31 -3.77
N GLY A 396 4.00 -29.53 -4.40
CA GLY A 396 5.20 -29.00 -3.76
C GLY A 396 4.88 -27.72 -3.00
N PHE A 397 5.49 -27.57 -1.83
CA PHE A 397 5.32 -26.40 -0.99
C PHE A 397 6.30 -25.28 -1.37
N ASP A 398 5.96 -24.06 -0.96
CA ASP A 398 6.86 -22.90 -0.90
C ASP A 398 6.89 -22.29 0.50
N CYS A 399 8.03 -21.70 0.86
CA CYS A 399 8.20 -20.96 2.10
C CYS A 399 8.57 -19.49 1.85
N PHE A 400 7.90 -18.59 2.57
CA PHE A 400 8.08 -17.15 2.47
C PHE A 400 8.55 -16.59 3.81
N GLY A 401 9.65 -15.85 3.84
CA GLY A 401 10.10 -15.16 5.05
C GLY A 401 9.00 -14.24 5.58
N ARG A 402 8.67 -14.33 6.87
CA ARG A 402 7.57 -13.56 7.47
C ARG A 402 7.99 -12.10 7.66
N LEU A 403 7.22 -11.16 7.12
CA LEU A 403 7.45 -9.73 7.32
C LEU A 403 7.40 -9.33 8.80
N SER A 404 6.50 -9.95 9.58
CA SER A 404 6.42 -9.75 11.03
C SER A 404 7.72 -10.12 11.76
N VAL A 405 8.43 -11.16 11.31
CA VAL A 405 9.70 -11.61 11.88
C VAL A 405 10.88 -10.76 11.37
N ALA A 406 10.83 -10.31 10.12
CA ALA A 406 11.81 -9.38 9.54
C ALA A 406 11.68 -7.94 10.10
N TRP A 407 10.56 -7.61 10.73
CA TRP A 407 10.29 -6.28 11.29
C TRP A 407 11.31 -5.86 12.35
N ASP A 408 11.61 -6.79 13.26
CA ASP A 408 12.55 -6.60 14.36
C ASP A 408 13.89 -7.27 14.09
N GLY A 409 14.91 -6.94 14.88
CA GLY A 409 16.26 -7.48 14.74
C GLY A 409 17.28 -6.72 15.59
N ASN A 410 18.52 -7.21 15.61
CA ASN A 410 19.56 -6.72 16.52
C ASN A 410 20.00 -5.28 16.24
N ASN A 411 19.93 -4.85 14.99
CA ASN A 411 20.33 -3.51 14.56
C ASN A 411 19.60 -3.08 13.27
N ARG A 412 19.75 -1.79 12.91
CA ARG A 412 19.13 -1.19 11.71
C ARG A 412 19.48 -1.91 10.39
N GLN A 413 20.63 -2.59 10.30
CA GLN A 413 21.03 -3.35 9.10
C GLN A 413 20.44 -4.77 9.04
N SER A 414 19.66 -5.18 10.04
CA SER A 414 19.10 -6.54 10.16
C SER A 414 17.61 -6.56 10.49
N ARG A 415 16.90 -5.45 10.25
CA ARG A 415 15.44 -5.32 10.48
C ARG A 415 14.79 -4.25 9.59
N LEU A 416 13.46 -4.35 9.40
CA LEU A 416 12.69 -3.43 8.53
C LEU A 416 12.22 -2.16 9.24
N ARG A 417 11.94 -2.20 10.55
CA ARG A 417 11.24 -1.10 11.25
C ARG A 417 11.91 0.27 11.13
N ASP A 418 13.25 0.37 11.18
CA ASP A 418 13.93 1.67 11.09
C ASP A 418 13.86 2.33 9.70
N TRP A 419 13.35 1.59 8.71
CA TRP A 419 13.21 2.02 7.32
C TRP A 419 11.75 2.21 6.94
N LEU A 420 10.89 1.26 7.31
CA LEU A 420 9.46 1.29 6.95
C LEU A 420 8.59 2.05 7.96
N ASP A 421 9.05 2.24 9.20
CA ASP A 421 8.41 3.08 10.23
C ASP A 421 9.48 3.92 10.95
N PRO A 422 10.13 4.86 10.23
CA PRO A 422 11.29 5.60 10.75
C PRO A 422 10.97 6.44 11.99
N ASP A 423 9.70 6.84 12.16
CA ASP A 423 9.22 7.64 13.30
C ASP A 423 8.72 6.79 14.47
N GLY A 424 8.74 5.45 14.33
CA GLY A 424 8.34 4.52 15.39
C GLY A 424 6.88 4.67 15.80
N THR A 425 6.00 4.94 14.84
CA THR A 425 4.56 5.12 15.06
C THR A 425 3.87 3.87 15.62
N GLY A 426 4.49 2.70 15.45
CA GLY A 426 3.94 1.44 15.92
C GLY A 426 2.82 0.89 15.03
N ARG A 427 2.60 1.47 13.83
CA ARG A 427 1.59 0.97 12.88
C ARG A 427 1.82 -0.50 12.56
N MET A 428 0.75 -1.28 12.62
CA MET A 428 0.77 -2.72 12.30
C MET A 428 0.51 -3.00 10.82
N ARG A 429 -0.12 -2.04 10.13
CA ARG A 429 -0.54 -2.13 8.74
C ARG A 429 -0.38 -0.77 8.06
N VAL A 430 -0.03 -0.79 6.79
CA VAL A 430 0.05 0.38 5.91
C VAL A 430 -0.58 0.02 4.56
N ASN A 431 -1.39 0.91 4.00
CA ASN A 431 -1.93 0.77 2.65
C ASN A 431 -0.88 1.19 1.62
N GLY A 432 -0.91 0.58 0.45
CA GLY A 432 -0.04 0.99 -0.64
C GLY A 432 -0.46 2.33 -1.25
N PHE A 433 0.30 2.80 -2.22
CA PHE A 433 -0.01 4.02 -2.96
C PHE A 433 0.63 4.02 -4.35
N ASN A 434 -0.01 4.72 -5.28
CA ASN A 434 0.51 4.97 -6.62
C ASN A 434 1.73 5.90 -6.59
N ALA A 435 2.81 5.55 -7.29
CA ALA A 435 3.98 6.43 -7.39
C ALA A 435 3.64 7.77 -8.09
N ASN A 436 2.69 7.73 -9.04
CA ASN A 436 2.22 8.90 -9.77
C ASN A 436 0.99 9.58 -9.15
N GLY A 437 0.31 8.92 -8.21
CA GLY A 437 -0.80 9.50 -7.48
C GLY A 437 -0.29 10.49 -6.42
N GLY A 438 -0.47 11.79 -6.67
CA GLY A 438 -0.74 12.80 -5.63
C GLY A 438 0.26 13.02 -4.49
N GLY A 439 1.48 12.51 -4.55
CA GLY A 439 2.57 12.78 -3.61
C GLY A 439 3.68 13.59 -4.26
N GLY A 440 3.30 14.60 -5.03
CA GLY A 440 4.20 15.56 -5.63
C GLY A 440 4.86 16.45 -4.58
N GLY A 441 5.84 15.92 -3.87
CA GLY A 441 6.98 16.71 -3.42
C GLY A 441 7.83 17.06 -4.64
N GLY A 442 7.41 18.06 -5.40
CA GLY A 442 8.14 18.71 -6.48
C GLY A 442 7.91 20.21 -6.37
N GLY A 443 8.97 20.98 -6.13
CA GLY A 443 8.91 22.41 -5.79
C GLY A 443 8.06 23.23 -6.75
N GLY A 444 6.90 23.64 -6.27
CA GLY A 444 5.95 24.52 -6.94
C GLY A 444 4.83 25.00 -6.00
N GLY A 445 5.16 25.29 -4.73
CA GLY A 445 4.39 26.13 -3.82
C GLY A 445 2.89 25.84 -3.62
N CYS A 446 2.55 24.79 -2.88
CA CYS A 446 1.38 24.88 -1.99
C CYS A 446 1.90 24.93 -0.55
N SER A 447 1.72 26.06 0.13
CA SER A 447 2.21 26.30 1.49
C SER A 447 1.28 25.73 2.57
N VAL A 448 0.32 24.88 2.18
CA VAL A 448 -0.74 24.35 3.03
C VAL A 448 -0.41 22.88 3.36
N PRO A 449 -0.23 22.51 4.65
CA PRO A 449 0.01 21.14 5.06
C PRO A 449 -1.15 20.20 4.66
N VAL A 450 -0.84 18.94 4.35
CA VAL A 450 -1.86 17.87 4.14
C VAL A 450 -2.70 17.72 5.41
N GLY A 451 -4.03 17.68 5.28
CA GLY A 451 -4.97 17.67 6.42
C GLY A 451 -5.32 19.06 6.99
N ASN A 452 -4.92 20.14 6.30
CA ASN A 452 -5.47 21.47 6.55
C ASN A 452 -6.83 21.59 5.84
N GLY A 453 -7.81 22.25 6.46
CA GLY A 453 -9.18 22.37 5.96
C GLY A 453 -9.41 23.25 4.73
N ARG A 454 -8.38 23.37 3.89
CA ARG A 454 -8.45 23.98 2.55
C ARG A 454 -7.54 23.24 1.56
N PHE A 455 -7.03 22.07 1.91
CA PHE A 455 -5.97 21.42 1.15
C PHE A 455 -6.43 21.07 -0.27
N CYS A 456 -7.62 20.47 -0.42
CA CYS A 456 -8.15 20.16 -1.75
C CYS A 456 -8.63 21.42 -2.49
N THR A 457 -9.11 22.43 -1.77
CA THR A 457 -9.51 23.72 -2.35
C THR A 457 -8.33 24.54 -2.88
N ASP A 458 -7.22 24.58 -2.14
CA ASP A 458 -6.08 25.47 -2.42
C ASP A 458 -4.99 24.78 -3.24
N CYS A 459 -4.85 23.46 -3.15
CA CYS A 459 -3.80 22.69 -3.84
C CYS A 459 -4.33 21.83 -5.00
N GLY A 460 -5.56 21.31 -4.90
CA GLY A 460 -6.47 20.71 -5.90
C GLY A 460 -5.96 19.83 -7.06
N PRO A 461 -6.90 19.15 -7.77
CA PRO A 461 -7.93 18.29 -7.19
C PRO A 461 -7.31 17.07 -6.49
N CYS A 462 -7.86 16.72 -5.33
CA CYS A 462 -7.42 15.62 -4.49
C CYS A 462 -7.72 14.25 -5.10
N GLY A 463 -6.77 13.33 -4.98
CA GLY A 463 -6.90 11.93 -5.35
C GLY A 463 -7.63 11.10 -4.30
N GLU A 464 -7.88 9.83 -4.59
CA GLU A 464 -8.57 8.92 -3.68
C GLU A 464 -7.79 8.73 -2.38
N GLY A 465 -8.44 8.96 -1.24
CA GLY A 465 -7.82 8.94 0.08
C GLY A 465 -7.11 10.24 0.49
N GLU A 466 -7.30 11.34 -0.25
CA GLU A 466 -6.78 12.68 0.08
C GLU A 466 -7.90 13.63 0.55
N GLY A 467 -7.59 14.45 1.56
CA GLY A 467 -8.47 15.45 2.17
C GLY A 467 -7.72 16.75 2.50
N ASP A 468 -8.35 17.85 2.88
CA ASP A 468 -9.77 18.08 3.19
C ASP A 468 -10.53 18.59 1.94
N CYS A 469 -11.46 17.82 1.41
CA CYS A 469 -12.31 18.25 0.28
C CYS A 469 -13.60 18.87 0.80
N ASP A 470 -14.03 20.02 0.28
CA ASP A 470 -15.31 20.59 0.73
C ASP A 470 -16.48 20.18 -0.20
N ARG A 471 -16.17 19.69 -1.42
CA ARG A 471 -17.14 19.33 -2.47
C ARG A 471 -16.53 18.33 -3.45
N ASP A 472 -17.36 17.55 -4.13
CA ASP A 472 -16.95 16.63 -5.22
C ASP A 472 -16.09 17.30 -6.30
N SER A 473 -16.32 18.59 -6.58
CA SER A 473 -15.53 19.33 -7.57
C SER A 473 -14.07 19.54 -7.17
N GLU A 474 -13.72 19.31 -5.90
CA GLU A 474 -12.37 19.37 -5.35
C GLU A 474 -11.65 18.02 -5.43
N CYS A 475 -12.37 16.97 -5.84
CA CYS A 475 -11.86 15.64 -6.09
C CYS A 475 -11.56 15.42 -7.58
N GLN A 476 -10.63 14.50 -7.87
CA GLN A 476 -10.34 14.08 -9.24
C GLN A 476 -11.56 13.41 -9.88
N SER A 477 -11.64 13.45 -11.21
CA SER A 477 -12.77 12.88 -11.96
C SER A 477 -13.01 11.41 -11.59
N GLY A 478 -14.26 11.08 -11.24
CA GLY A 478 -14.65 9.73 -10.81
C GLY A 478 -14.57 9.51 -9.29
N LEU A 479 -14.25 10.56 -8.53
CA LEU A 479 -14.30 10.57 -7.07
C LEU A 479 -15.39 11.52 -6.56
N VAL A 480 -15.92 11.22 -5.38
CA VAL A 480 -16.82 12.08 -4.60
C VAL A 480 -16.13 12.45 -3.28
N CYS A 481 -16.51 13.58 -2.71
CA CYS A 481 -16.01 13.98 -1.41
C CYS A 481 -16.83 13.29 -0.31
N ALA A 482 -16.17 12.52 0.56
CA ALA A 482 -16.80 11.85 1.68
C ALA A 482 -16.50 12.60 2.98
N ASP A 483 -17.55 12.99 3.69
CA ASP A 483 -17.45 13.86 4.85
C ASP A 483 -16.99 13.11 6.11
N ASP A 484 -16.12 13.71 6.91
CA ASP A 484 -15.64 13.24 8.22
C ASP A 484 -14.99 11.83 8.23
N VAL A 485 -14.65 11.27 7.07
CA VAL A 485 -14.01 9.95 6.97
C VAL A 485 -12.50 9.96 7.26
N GLY A 486 -11.95 11.13 7.60
CA GLY A 486 -10.52 11.36 7.76
C GLY A 486 -9.81 10.34 8.65
N ALA A 487 -10.46 9.85 9.71
CA ALA A 487 -9.90 8.84 10.60
C ALA A 487 -9.53 7.53 9.87
N ASP A 488 -10.33 7.12 8.88
CA ASP A 488 -10.10 5.91 8.07
C ASP A 488 -8.90 6.05 7.12
N PHE A 489 -8.55 7.30 6.80
CA PHE A 489 -7.44 7.67 5.92
C PHE A 489 -6.22 8.24 6.65
N GLY A 490 -6.29 8.33 7.99
CA GLY A 490 -5.18 8.76 8.85
C GLY A 490 -5.08 10.27 9.08
N PHE A 491 -6.17 11.00 8.84
CA PHE A 491 -6.38 12.40 9.20
C PHE A 491 -7.15 12.53 10.51
N GLY A 492 -7.48 13.77 10.90
CA GLY A 492 -8.39 14.02 12.01
C GLY A 492 -9.80 13.48 11.68
N PRO A 493 -10.62 13.15 12.70
CA PRO A 493 -11.95 12.57 12.52
C PRO A 493 -12.99 13.52 11.92
N GLY A 494 -12.63 14.78 11.64
CA GLY A 494 -13.49 15.75 10.97
C GLY A 494 -12.85 16.32 9.71
N ILE A 495 -12.17 15.45 8.96
CA ILE A 495 -11.51 15.79 7.69
C ILE A 495 -12.20 14.98 6.60
N ASP A 496 -12.64 15.67 5.56
CA ASP A 496 -13.33 15.09 4.43
C ASP A 496 -12.31 14.54 3.43
N VAL A 497 -12.61 13.43 2.77
CA VAL A 497 -11.66 12.72 1.93
C VAL A 497 -12.31 12.31 0.60
N CYS A 498 -11.59 12.52 -0.50
CA CYS A 498 -12.04 12.07 -1.81
C CYS A 498 -12.03 10.54 -1.90
N VAL A 499 -13.15 9.93 -2.26
CA VAL A 499 -13.32 8.46 -2.41
C VAL A 499 -13.95 8.12 -3.76
N ALA A 500 -13.84 6.87 -4.23
CA ALA A 500 -14.39 6.49 -5.53
C ALA A 500 -15.92 6.65 -5.62
N ALA A 501 -16.40 7.24 -6.72
CA ALA A 501 -17.83 7.29 -7.04
C ALA A 501 -18.29 5.89 -7.46
N GLY A 502 -19.32 5.33 -6.80
CA GLY A 502 -19.89 4.04 -7.21
C GLY A 502 -20.44 4.09 -8.63
N ASN A 503 -20.04 3.14 -9.49
CA ASN A 503 -20.57 3.02 -10.86
C ASN A 503 -21.95 2.33 -10.85
N ASP A 504 -22.97 3.04 -11.32
CA ASP A 504 -24.26 2.50 -11.73
C ASP A 504 -24.11 1.70 -13.05
N ASP A 505 -23.88 0.39 -12.96
CA ASP A 505 -24.01 -0.51 -14.11
C ASP A 505 -25.41 -1.14 -14.13
N GLY A 506 -26.25 -0.63 -15.03
CA GLY A 506 -27.67 -0.98 -15.15
C GLY A 506 -27.96 -2.39 -15.67
N ASP A 507 -27.83 -3.40 -14.81
CA ASP A 507 -28.41 -4.73 -15.03
C ASP A 507 -29.60 -4.96 -14.09
N GLY A 508 -30.78 -5.10 -14.69
CA GLY A 508 -32.03 -5.38 -13.99
C GLY A 508 -32.06 -6.80 -13.47
N ASP A 509 -31.87 -6.97 -12.17
CA ASP A 509 -32.36 -8.14 -11.44
C ASP A 509 -33.20 -7.71 -10.24
N SER A 510 -34.33 -8.38 -10.09
CA SER A 510 -35.44 -7.96 -9.24
C SER A 510 -35.52 -8.88 -8.02
N ASP A 511 -34.65 -8.67 -7.04
CA ASP A 511 -34.84 -9.17 -5.67
C ASP A 511 -34.69 -7.99 -4.70
N GLY A 512 -35.79 -7.69 -4.00
CA GLY A 512 -35.98 -6.41 -3.34
C GLY A 512 -35.23 -6.22 -2.03
N GLY A 513 -34.42 -5.15 -1.99
CA GLY A 513 -34.15 -4.34 -0.79
C GLY A 513 -32.66 -4.15 -0.48
N GLY A 514 -32.08 -3.05 -0.98
CA GLY A 514 -30.78 -2.52 -0.54
C GLY A 514 -29.74 -2.44 -1.66
N GLY A 515 -29.77 -1.36 -2.45
CA GLY A 515 -28.65 -1.01 -3.32
C GLY A 515 -27.39 -0.75 -2.48
N SER A 516 -26.21 -1.07 -3.02
CA SER A 516 -24.93 -0.88 -2.32
C SER A 516 -24.74 0.60 -1.99
N CYS A 517 -25.03 0.95 -0.75
CA CYS A 517 -24.82 2.26 -0.14
C CYS A 517 -23.34 2.65 -0.21
N PRO A 518 -22.99 3.88 -0.64
CA PRO A 518 -21.60 4.34 -0.73
C PRO A 518 -20.95 4.62 0.64
N VAL A 519 -21.72 4.61 1.72
CA VAL A 519 -21.24 4.82 3.09
C VAL A 519 -21.40 3.53 3.93
N PRO A 520 -20.43 3.16 4.79
CA PRO A 520 -20.56 1.97 5.65
C PRO A 520 -21.70 2.10 6.68
N VAL A 521 -22.32 0.96 7.06
CA VAL A 521 -23.31 0.92 8.15
C VAL A 521 -22.70 1.49 9.44
N GLY A 522 -23.38 2.44 10.08
CA GLY A 522 -22.89 3.19 11.25
C GLY A 522 -22.15 4.49 10.92
N ASN A 523 -22.12 4.91 9.64
CA ASN A 523 -21.72 6.26 9.24
C ASN A 523 -22.80 7.29 9.62
N GLY A 524 -22.40 8.51 9.99
CA GLY A 524 -23.28 9.58 10.50
C GLY A 524 -24.36 10.10 9.55
N ARG A 525 -24.38 9.62 8.30
CA ARG A 525 -25.44 9.89 7.32
C ARG A 525 -26.02 8.62 6.71
N PHE A 526 -25.68 7.44 7.25
CA PHE A 526 -26.00 6.16 6.62
C PHE A 526 -27.51 6.00 6.38
N CYS A 527 -28.36 6.27 7.38
CA CYS A 527 -29.80 6.14 7.19
C CYS A 527 -30.40 7.30 6.39
N THR A 528 -29.80 8.48 6.43
CA THR A 528 -30.21 9.62 5.61
C THR A 528 -29.92 9.40 4.12
N ASP A 529 -28.74 8.89 3.80
CA ASP A 529 -28.24 8.80 2.42
C ASP A 529 -28.55 7.43 1.79
N CYS A 530 -28.77 6.40 2.60
CA CYS A 530 -29.01 5.03 2.13
C CYS A 530 -30.28 4.35 2.67
N GLY A 531 -31.02 5.01 3.57
CA GLY A 531 -32.21 4.47 4.17
C GLY A 531 -33.43 4.40 3.23
N PRO A 532 -34.58 3.92 3.74
CA PRO A 532 -34.84 3.69 5.16
C PRO A 532 -34.11 2.46 5.72
N CYS A 533 -33.43 2.66 6.86
CA CYS A 533 -32.60 1.66 7.56
C CYS A 533 -33.43 0.50 8.15
N ASP A 534 -32.83 -0.68 8.13
CA ASP A 534 -33.37 -1.89 8.77
C ASP A 534 -33.10 -1.91 10.28
N GLU A 535 -33.75 -2.82 11.00
CA GLU A 535 -33.59 -2.96 12.45
C GLU A 535 -32.14 -3.31 12.83
N GLY A 536 -31.53 -2.53 13.72
CA GLY A 536 -30.13 -2.66 14.12
C GLY A 536 -29.14 -1.88 13.24
N GLU A 537 -29.62 -1.07 12.30
CA GLU A 537 -28.78 -0.18 11.46
C GLU A 537 -28.88 1.29 11.93
N GLY A 538 -27.77 2.01 11.81
CA GLY A 538 -27.62 3.44 12.12
C GLY A 538 -26.67 4.11 11.12
N ASP A 539 -26.47 5.42 11.09
CA ASP A 539 -26.96 6.48 11.98
C ASP A 539 -28.29 7.07 11.47
N CYS A 540 -29.38 6.96 12.23
CA CYS A 540 -30.67 7.57 11.88
C CYS A 540 -30.86 8.89 12.60
N ASP A 541 -31.34 9.94 11.92
CA ASP A 541 -31.59 11.22 12.61
C ASP A 541 -33.05 11.36 13.08
N ARG A 542 -33.97 10.58 12.50
CA ARG A 542 -35.43 10.62 12.76
C ARG A 542 -36.08 9.30 12.41
N ASP A 543 -37.21 8.98 13.05
CA ASP A 543 -38.03 7.78 12.74
C ASP A 543 -38.33 7.57 11.25
N SER A 544 -38.45 8.65 10.48
CA SER A 544 -38.72 8.59 9.04
C SER A 544 -37.58 7.97 8.21
N GLU A 545 -36.38 7.90 8.79
CA GLU A 545 -35.19 7.29 8.20
C GLU A 545 -35.08 5.80 8.53
N CYS A 546 -35.99 5.28 9.35
CA CYS A 546 -36.13 3.85 9.62
C CYS A 546 -37.25 3.23 8.78
N ARG A 547 -37.17 1.92 8.53
CA ARG A 547 -38.27 1.21 7.87
C ARG A 547 -39.56 1.30 8.70
N SER A 548 -40.68 1.29 7.98
CA SER A 548 -42.03 1.37 8.56
C SER A 548 -42.22 0.37 9.71
N GLY A 549 -42.44 0.88 10.92
CA GLY A 549 -42.66 0.09 12.14
C GLY A 549 -41.48 0.12 13.12
N LEU A 550 -40.36 0.72 12.75
CA LEU A 550 -39.21 0.98 13.61
C LEU A 550 -39.20 2.45 14.07
N VAL A 551 -38.52 2.71 15.19
CA VAL A 551 -38.23 4.06 15.71
C VAL A 551 -36.73 4.27 15.75
N CYS A 552 -36.29 5.51 15.60
CA CYS A 552 -34.89 5.84 15.75
C CYS A 552 -34.54 5.99 17.23
N ALA A 553 -33.55 5.22 17.71
CA ALA A 553 -33.12 5.24 19.10
C ALA A 553 -31.77 5.93 19.23
N ASP A 554 -31.75 7.04 19.94
CA ASP A 554 -30.57 7.91 20.01
C ASP A 554 -29.47 7.34 20.90
N ASN A 555 -28.22 7.45 20.43
CA ASN A 555 -26.98 7.09 21.10
C ASN A 555 -26.85 5.63 21.57
N VAL A 556 -27.64 4.70 21.02
CA VAL A 556 -27.65 3.29 21.42
C VAL A 556 -26.65 2.42 20.65
N GLY A 557 -25.84 3.01 19.78
CA GLY A 557 -24.91 2.29 18.89
C GLY A 557 -24.01 1.26 19.56
N ALA A 558 -23.59 1.49 20.81
CA ALA A 558 -22.75 0.55 21.56
C ALA A 558 -23.44 -0.81 21.80
N ASP A 559 -24.76 -0.83 21.93
CA ASP A 559 -25.55 -2.07 22.12
C ASP A 559 -25.65 -2.89 20.81
N PHE A 560 -25.38 -2.26 19.66
CA PHE A 560 -25.43 -2.85 18.32
C PHE A 560 -24.05 -3.02 17.66
N GLY A 561 -22.97 -2.75 18.41
CA GLY A 561 -21.59 -2.94 17.93
C GLY A 561 -20.99 -1.74 17.20
N PHE A 562 -21.63 -0.57 17.25
CA PHE A 562 -21.13 0.70 16.75
C PHE A 562 -20.42 1.53 17.85
N PRO A 563 -19.71 2.61 17.50
CA PRO A 563 -19.21 3.58 18.48
C PRO A 563 -20.33 4.15 19.37
N PRO A 564 -20.01 4.59 20.62
CA PRO A 564 -20.97 5.30 21.46
C PRO A 564 -21.41 6.60 20.78
N GLY A 565 -22.72 6.86 20.75
CA GLY A 565 -23.28 8.08 20.17
C GLY A 565 -23.85 7.96 18.76
N ILE A 566 -23.92 6.74 18.20
CA ILE A 566 -24.64 6.45 16.95
C ILE A 566 -26.09 6.11 17.28
N ASP A 567 -27.02 6.66 16.50
CA ASP A 567 -28.46 6.43 16.60
C ASP A 567 -28.85 5.22 15.74
N VAL A 568 -29.74 4.36 16.22
CA VAL A 568 -30.02 3.06 15.57
C VAL A 568 -31.52 2.83 15.43
N CYS A 569 -31.95 2.36 14.27
CA CYS A 569 -33.33 1.96 14.03
C CYS A 569 -33.68 0.68 14.81
N VAL A 570 -34.65 0.75 15.71
CA VAL A 570 -35.05 -0.37 16.57
C VAL A 570 -36.56 -0.59 16.55
N SER A 571 -37.00 -1.83 16.82
CA SER A 571 -38.43 -2.07 17.04
C SER A 571 -38.88 -1.44 18.37
N PRO A 572 -39.95 -0.63 18.40
CA PRO A 572 -40.53 -0.17 19.65
C PRO A 572 -41.02 -1.37 20.47
N GLY A 573 -40.73 -1.39 21.77
CA GLY A 573 -41.10 -2.47 22.67
C GLY A 573 -42.63 -2.62 22.82
N ASP A 574 -43.12 -3.86 22.94
CA ASP A 574 -44.55 -4.12 23.19
C ASP A 574 -44.97 -3.59 24.58
N ASP A 575 -45.94 -2.68 24.58
CA ASP A 575 -46.64 -2.11 25.74
C ASP A 575 -47.42 -3.18 26.55
N ASP A 576 -46.74 -4.07 27.26
CA ASP A 576 -47.35 -4.84 28.33
C ASP A 576 -46.88 -4.30 29.69
N GLY A 577 -47.45 -3.13 30.05
CA GLY A 577 -47.31 -2.47 31.35
C GLY A 577 -47.64 -3.40 32.53
N GLY A 578 -46.67 -4.19 32.95
CA GLY A 578 -46.76 -5.11 34.07
C GLY A 578 -45.54 -5.98 34.17
N GLY A 579 -44.72 -5.74 35.18
CA GLY A 579 -43.51 -6.51 35.47
C GLY A 579 -43.74 -8.03 35.36
N GLY A 580 -43.01 -8.64 34.44
CA GLY A 580 -42.84 -10.09 34.34
C GLY A 580 -43.47 -10.74 33.11
N GLY A 581 -42.77 -10.69 31.97
CA GLY A 581 -42.87 -11.75 30.96
C GLY A 581 -42.64 -11.35 29.50
N GLY A 582 -41.42 -11.58 28.99
CA GLY A 582 -41.27 -12.28 27.70
C GLY A 582 -40.78 -11.52 26.46
N GLY A 583 -40.49 -10.23 26.51
CA GLY A 583 -39.71 -9.51 25.48
C GLY A 583 -38.72 -8.59 26.17
N ALA A 584 -37.42 -8.73 25.90
CA ALA A 584 -36.42 -7.83 26.47
C ALA A 584 -36.42 -6.53 25.66
N CYS A 585 -36.55 -5.39 26.35
CA CYS A 585 -36.33 -4.06 25.77
C CYS A 585 -34.99 -4.07 25.00
N PRO A 586 -34.95 -3.60 23.73
CA PRO A 586 -33.77 -3.69 22.88
C PRO A 586 -32.63 -2.78 23.32
N VAL A 587 -32.90 -1.83 24.22
CA VAL A 587 -31.95 -0.84 24.74
C VAL A 587 -31.80 -0.98 26.26
N ALA A 588 -30.62 -0.71 26.81
CA ALA A 588 -30.38 -0.82 28.25
C ALA A 588 -31.17 0.23 29.06
N ALA A 589 -31.57 -0.09 30.30
CA ALA A 589 -32.19 0.88 31.21
C ALA A 589 -31.22 2.04 31.52
N GLY A 590 -31.69 3.29 31.34
CA GLY A 590 -30.85 4.49 31.42
C GLY A 590 -30.06 4.83 30.16
N SER A 591 -30.38 4.20 29.02
CA SER A 591 -29.95 4.67 27.69
C SER A 591 -30.76 5.90 27.28
N GLY A 592 -30.17 6.75 26.42
CA GLY A 592 -30.67 8.09 26.07
C GLY A 592 -32.08 8.19 25.51
N THR A 593 -32.69 7.07 25.12
CA THR A 593 -34.06 7.00 24.58
C THR A 593 -34.89 5.89 25.20
N PHE A 594 -34.49 5.39 26.38
CA PHE A 594 -35.12 4.23 27.02
C PHE A 594 -36.64 4.41 27.21
N CYS A 595 -37.09 5.57 27.69
CA CYS A 595 -38.52 5.82 27.92
C CYS A 595 -39.30 6.03 26.62
N THR A 596 -38.63 6.45 25.55
CA THR A 596 -39.21 6.61 24.21
C THR A 596 -39.36 5.26 23.49
N VAL A 597 -38.38 4.37 23.63
CA VAL A 597 -38.31 3.09 22.89
C VAL A 597 -39.06 1.96 23.59
N CYS A 598 -39.01 1.91 24.93
CA CYS A 598 -39.48 0.76 25.71
C CYS A 598 -40.81 0.99 26.44
N GLY A 599 -41.46 2.12 26.17
CA GLY A 599 -42.76 2.49 26.71
C GLY A 599 -42.63 3.43 27.91
N PRO A 600 -43.75 4.05 28.35
CA PRO A 600 -43.70 5.10 29.35
C PRO A 600 -43.08 4.61 30.65
N CYS A 601 -42.03 5.30 31.07
CA CYS A 601 -41.21 4.96 32.21
C CYS A 601 -41.98 5.06 33.53
N GLY A 602 -41.75 4.09 34.41
CA GLY A 602 -42.20 4.09 35.79
C GLY A 602 -41.39 5.07 36.66
N ALA A 603 -41.79 5.20 37.92
CA ALA A 603 -41.09 6.08 38.85
C ALA A 603 -39.66 5.58 39.12
N GLY A 604 -38.66 6.42 38.87
CA GLY A 604 -37.24 6.09 39.00
C GLY A 604 -36.60 5.45 37.78
N GLU A 605 -37.28 5.46 36.62
CA GLU A 605 -36.77 5.01 35.32
C GLU A 605 -36.50 6.22 34.41
N GLY A 606 -35.48 6.09 33.54
CA GLY A 606 -35.00 7.12 32.60
C GLY A 606 -34.33 6.43 31.39
N ASP A 607 -33.99 7.12 30.30
CA ASP A 607 -33.99 8.57 30.03
C ASP A 607 -35.33 9.05 29.44
N CYS A 608 -35.99 10.03 30.08
CA CYS A 608 -37.22 10.65 29.56
C CYS A 608 -36.91 12.04 29.00
N ASP A 609 -37.51 12.45 27.89
CA ASP A 609 -37.32 13.80 27.35
C ASP A 609 -38.48 14.73 27.72
N ARG A 610 -39.65 14.15 28.05
CA ARG A 610 -40.89 14.89 28.33
C ARG A 610 -41.79 14.12 29.30
N ASP A 611 -42.64 14.85 30.03
CA ASP A 611 -43.67 14.25 30.90
C ASP A 611 -44.54 13.18 30.22
N SER A 612 -44.75 13.28 28.91
CA SER A 612 -45.53 12.31 28.15
C SER A 612 -44.90 10.92 28.03
N GLU A 613 -43.59 10.82 28.27
CA GLU A 613 -42.81 9.57 28.28
C GLU A 613 -42.77 8.93 29.67
N CYS A 614 -43.42 9.56 30.65
CA CYS A 614 -43.62 9.00 31.97
C CYS A 614 -45.04 8.45 32.14
N GLN A 615 -45.18 7.43 32.99
CA GLN A 615 -46.50 6.90 33.34
C GLN A 615 -47.38 7.97 34.01
N ALA A 616 -48.70 7.86 33.83
CA ALA A 616 -49.65 8.84 34.32
C ALA A 616 -49.47 9.16 35.83
N GLY A 617 -49.24 10.43 36.14
CA GLY A 617 -48.99 10.90 37.52
C GLY A 617 -47.51 11.14 37.85
N LEU A 618 -46.61 10.93 36.88
CA LEU A 618 -45.19 11.26 36.94
C LEU A 618 -44.91 12.46 36.02
N ILE A 619 -43.79 13.16 36.28
CA ILE A 619 -43.18 14.18 35.43
C ILE A 619 -41.75 13.75 35.12
N CYS A 620 -41.21 14.24 34.01
CA CYS A 620 -39.81 14.05 33.71
C CYS A 620 -38.97 15.08 34.48
N ALA A 621 -37.94 14.63 35.18
CA ALA A 621 -37.02 15.48 35.92
C ALA A 621 -35.63 15.39 35.32
N ASP A 622 -35.12 16.52 34.84
CA ASP A 622 -33.90 16.54 34.05
C ASP A 622 -32.63 16.47 34.89
N ASP A 623 -31.60 15.78 34.39
CA ASP A 623 -30.26 15.65 34.99
C ASP A 623 -30.24 15.08 36.44
N VAL A 624 -31.26 14.31 36.82
CA VAL A 624 -31.37 13.71 38.17
C VAL A 624 -30.84 12.27 38.25
N GLY A 625 -30.34 11.72 37.14
CA GLY A 625 -29.98 10.31 36.98
C GLY A 625 -29.02 9.76 38.02
N ALA A 626 -28.08 10.58 38.51
CA ALA A 626 -27.13 10.17 39.55
C ALA A 626 -27.80 9.72 40.86
N ASP A 627 -28.97 10.28 41.20
CA ASP A 627 -29.72 9.92 42.41
C ASP A 627 -30.48 8.60 42.26
N PHE A 628 -30.66 8.13 41.02
CA PHE A 628 -31.35 6.89 40.68
C PHE A 628 -30.39 5.78 40.18
N GLY A 629 -29.08 6.03 40.23
CA GLY A 629 -28.04 5.06 39.85
C GLY A 629 -27.65 5.07 38.37
N PHE A 630 -28.05 6.10 37.63
CA PHE A 630 -27.69 6.35 36.24
C PHE A 630 -26.57 7.38 36.10
N GLY A 631 -26.23 7.74 34.86
CA GLY A 631 -25.31 8.85 34.57
C GLY A 631 -25.86 10.19 35.09
N PRO A 632 -24.99 11.18 35.36
CA PRO A 632 -25.37 12.46 35.95
C PRO A 632 -26.19 13.38 35.04
N GLY A 633 -26.33 13.07 33.75
CA GLY A 633 -27.17 13.82 32.81
C GLY A 633 -28.23 12.95 32.15
N ILE A 634 -28.84 12.06 32.94
CA ILE A 634 -29.96 11.22 32.53
C ILE A 634 -31.20 11.74 33.24
N ASP A 635 -32.27 11.92 32.50
CA ASP A 635 -33.54 12.43 32.98
C ASP A 635 -34.39 11.27 33.50
N VAL A 636 -35.13 11.48 34.59
CA VAL A 636 -35.82 10.38 35.29
C VAL A 636 -37.26 10.75 35.60
N CYS A 637 -38.17 9.82 35.33
CA CYS A 637 -39.58 9.96 35.67
C CYS A 637 -39.80 9.93 37.20
N VAL A 638 -40.29 11.03 37.76
CA VAL A 638 -40.54 11.18 39.20
C VAL A 638 -41.99 11.58 39.50
N PRO A 639 -42.53 11.32 40.70
CA PRO A 639 -43.91 11.68 41.03
C PRO A 639 -44.21 13.17 40.92
N ALA A 640 -45.30 13.51 40.23
CA ALA A 640 -45.77 14.89 40.08
C ALA A 640 -46.27 15.45 41.44
N GLY A 641 -45.38 16.14 42.16
CA GLY A 641 -45.68 17.10 43.24
C GLY A 641 -46.80 16.73 44.22
N GLY A 642 -46.50 15.85 45.18
CA GLY A 642 -47.43 15.40 46.24
C GLY A 642 -46.86 15.48 47.67
N GLY A 643 -46.06 16.50 47.99
CA GLY A 643 -45.75 16.89 49.38
C GLY A 643 -44.36 16.58 49.94
N ALA A 644 -43.51 15.85 49.21
CA ALA A 644 -42.07 15.74 49.48
C ALA A 644 -41.33 15.74 48.14
N CYS A 645 -40.32 16.60 48.01
CA CYS A 645 -39.51 16.73 46.79
C CYS A 645 -38.81 15.38 46.49
N PRO A 646 -38.95 14.84 45.27
CA PRO A 646 -38.42 13.52 44.91
C PRO A 646 -36.89 13.48 44.77
N VAL A 647 -36.23 14.64 44.71
CA VAL A 647 -34.78 14.80 44.56
C VAL A 647 -34.18 15.59 45.73
N PRO A 648 -32.91 15.35 46.11
CA PRO A 648 -32.24 16.11 47.17
C PRO A 648 -31.95 17.56 46.74
N ALA A 649 -31.91 18.49 47.70
CA ALA A 649 -31.47 19.86 47.44
C ALA A 649 -30.05 19.86 46.85
N GLY A 650 -29.85 20.58 45.74
CA GLY A 650 -28.59 20.63 44.99
C GLY A 650 -28.46 19.62 43.84
N ALA A 651 -29.51 18.84 43.55
CA ALA A 651 -29.61 18.07 42.29
C ALA A 651 -29.82 19.00 41.09
N GLY A 652 -29.42 18.56 39.90
CA GLY A 652 -29.71 19.27 38.64
C GLY A 652 -31.19 19.60 38.53
N ASN A 653 -31.51 20.83 38.13
CA ASN A 653 -32.87 21.36 38.00
C ASN A 653 -33.78 21.25 39.23
N PHE A 654 -33.22 21.11 40.45
CA PHE A 654 -33.99 20.98 41.69
C PHE A 654 -35.03 22.09 41.88
N CYS A 655 -34.68 23.34 41.55
CA CYS A 655 -35.58 24.49 41.72
C CYS A 655 -36.76 24.48 40.73
N ASP A 656 -36.61 23.83 39.59
CA ASP A 656 -37.69 23.68 38.61
C ASP A 656 -38.61 22.50 38.99
N VAL A 657 -38.02 21.38 39.42
CA VAL A 657 -38.74 20.15 39.78
C VAL A 657 -39.51 20.27 41.10
N CYS A 658 -38.94 20.95 42.10
CA CYS A 658 -39.49 20.98 43.46
C CYS A 658 -40.19 22.29 43.84
N GLY A 659 -40.25 23.23 42.90
CA GLY A 659 -40.82 24.56 43.08
C GLY A 659 -39.78 25.56 43.58
N PRO A 660 -40.16 26.86 43.65
CA PRO A 660 -39.19 27.93 43.76
C PRO A 660 -38.31 27.79 44.99
N CYS A 661 -37.01 27.75 44.77
CA CYS A 661 -36.00 27.50 45.78
C CYS A 661 -35.98 28.58 46.86
N SER A 662 -35.88 28.13 48.10
CA SER A 662 -35.64 28.99 49.26
C SER A 662 -34.16 29.43 49.28
N PHE A 663 -33.86 30.39 50.15
CA PHE A 663 -32.49 30.85 50.35
C PHE A 663 -31.55 29.68 50.67
N GLY A 664 -30.49 29.52 49.87
CA GLY A 664 -29.49 28.47 50.02
C GLY A 664 -29.86 27.13 49.37
N GLU A 665 -30.92 27.07 48.59
CA GLU A 665 -31.28 25.92 47.74
C GLU A 665 -30.89 26.21 46.27
N GLY A 666 -30.52 25.15 45.54
CA GLY A 666 -30.13 25.12 44.14
C GLY A 666 -30.46 23.73 43.57
N ASP A 667 -30.38 23.46 42.27
CA ASP A 667 -29.84 24.23 41.14
C ASP A 667 -30.91 25.16 40.51
N CYS A 668 -30.66 26.47 40.46
CA CYS A 668 -31.55 27.44 39.77
C CYS A 668 -30.93 27.87 38.44
N ASP A 669 -31.70 28.05 37.38
CA ASP A 669 -31.15 28.57 36.11
C ASP A 669 -31.38 30.07 35.94
N ARG A 670 -32.40 30.59 36.62
CA ARG A 670 -32.87 31.98 36.49
C ARG A 670 -33.58 32.43 37.76
N ASP A 671 -33.65 33.76 37.93
CA ASP A 671 -34.30 34.38 39.09
C ASP A 671 -35.76 33.93 39.32
N SER A 672 -36.45 33.47 38.26
CA SER A 672 -37.82 32.95 38.39
C SER A 672 -37.93 31.64 39.14
N ASP A 673 -36.83 30.90 39.27
CA ASP A 673 -36.77 29.59 39.90
C ASP A 673 -36.52 29.75 41.41
N CYS A 674 -36.32 30.99 41.86
CA CYS A 674 -36.15 31.34 43.26
C CYS A 674 -37.45 31.88 43.88
N ALA A 675 -37.59 31.70 45.20
CA ALA A 675 -38.69 32.29 45.95
C ALA A 675 -38.69 33.84 45.81
N PRO A 676 -39.87 34.49 45.86
CA PRO A 676 -39.98 35.93 45.60
C PRO A 676 -39.02 36.77 46.46
N GLY A 677 -38.16 37.54 45.79
CA GLY A 677 -37.19 38.43 46.44
C GLY A 677 -35.75 37.87 46.53
N LEU A 678 -35.52 36.67 46.03
CA LEU A 678 -34.19 36.07 45.86
C LEU A 678 -33.77 36.15 44.39
N THR A 679 -32.47 36.07 44.13
CA THR A 679 -31.87 36.00 42.78
C THR A 679 -31.05 34.73 42.64
N CYS A 680 -31.00 34.20 41.43
CA CYS A 680 -30.18 33.04 41.13
C CYS A 680 -28.72 33.46 40.94
N VAL A 681 -27.81 32.85 41.70
CA VAL A 681 -26.40 33.20 41.69
C VAL A 681 -25.57 32.02 41.23
N GLN A 682 -24.79 32.26 40.18
CA GLN A 682 -24.10 31.19 39.46
C GLN A 682 -22.86 30.67 40.18
N ASP A 683 -22.63 29.35 40.10
CA ASP A 683 -21.43 28.65 40.55
C ASP A 683 -21.06 28.87 42.04
N VAL A 684 -22.06 29.06 42.92
CA VAL A 684 -21.83 29.28 44.37
C VAL A 684 -22.17 28.06 45.23
N GLY A 685 -22.53 26.93 44.62
CA GLY A 685 -22.98 25.72 45.31
C GLY A 685 -22.03 25.19 46.38
N ALA A 686 -20.72 25.37 46.20
CA ALA A 686 -19.72 24.94 47.19
C ALA A 686 -19.88 25.61 48.57
N ASP A 687 -20.40 26.85 48.62
CA ASP A 687 -20.64 27.58 49.88
C ASP A 687 -21.85 27.04 50.66
N PHE A 688 -22.71 26.27 49.99
CA PHE A 688 -23.94 25.68 50.52
C PHE A 688 -23.88 24.15 50.65
N GLY A 689 -22.74 23.54 50.33
CA GLY A 689 -22.50 22.11 50.44
C GLY A 689 -22.84 21.30 49.19
N PHE A 690 -23.06 21.96 48.05
CA PHE A 690 -23.31 21.35 46.75
C PHE A 690 -22.05 21.31 45.88
N GLY A 691 -22.19 20.80 44.65
CA GLY A 691 -21.12 20.85 43.64
C GLY A 691 -20.68 22.29 43.31
N PRO A 692 -19.42 22.50 42.88
CA PRO A 692 -18.89 23.84 42.64
C PRO A 692 -19.52 24.57 41.44
N GLY A 693 -20.25 23.87 40.58
CA GLY A 693 -20.97 24.45 39.44
C GLY A 693 -22.48 24.51 39.61
N ILE A 694 -22.99 24.39 40.84
CA ILE A 694 -24.43 24.48 41.14
C ILE A 694 -24.78 25.94 41.46
N ASP A 695 -25.86 26.41 40.87
CA ASP A 695 -26.40 27.74 41.02
C ASP A 695 -27.37 27.78 42.21
N VAL A 696 -27.33 28.82 43.04
CA VAL A 696 -28.08 28.87 44.31
C VAL A 696 -28.87 30.17 44.45
N CYS A 697 -30.10 30.05 44.96
CA CYS A 697 -30.97 31.20 45.25
C CYS A 697 -30.51 31.94 46.52
N MET A 698 -30.22 33.24 46.40
CA MET A 698 -29.74 34.11 47.50
C MET A 698 -30.49 35.43 47.64
#